data_AF-A0A955ZUC5-F1
#
_entry.id   AF-A0A955ZUC5-F1
#
_cell.length_a   1.000
_cell.length_b   1.000
_cell.length_c   1.000
_cell.angle_alpha   90.00
_cell.angle_beta   90.00
_cell.angle_gamma   90.00
#
_symmetry.space_group_name_H-M   'P 1'
#
loop_
_entity.id
_entity.type
_entity.pdbx_description
1 polymer ?
#
loop_
_entity_poly.entity_id
_entity_poly.type
_entity_poly.pdbx_seq_one_letter_code
_entity_poly.pdbx_strand_id
1 'polypeptide(L)'
;MSRRDLLSDTTVHAAFAGIVLLTLLAALGPLATDDLWWHLSLGRLYAESGPWLDGDPRLHSAAGAPHPNAWLFDLALYGMERLAGLNALRGVHAGLVGVILLVAWRLLRRVSGSRLVASLGSGAFAVLAMYRLLQLRPSLATILITLLLLGRIFELRERRAPRRALAACALCALWANLHPGFVLGPVLFGVAAGGCLVVPLVTDPSRAKELRGPAARLALTGLLALVATGFNPDAFGAHANYLGAGAESAAEAFVVDEWKAFPAFALPLSNVPPTPAAWAGFWLLLLATPAAALHASLRRGPRPGRITGRAMDDDDRTTTTTPRARRPDPVLLALAGPGLLAPFLAIRFLWLAILPLLLLASMAGDGEAEQHASRRGGKWMAAIAALALLAAVPTASAWRILSPRLERAAYGDAYDADRYYAHAVWFLADTGVEGRLYHPYFMGGFLEYWLGPRLRMMVDGSLNFPHATLEDYSRIQTFSPDEDGGDPRRLLDRHGIDFFVGVGLPIEPRPGRPWRYTTTHLARSTDWMLVYRGLRSAVYMRRAPRNEANLDRIADWYARAGVPFDRQQGIDVRSVLDRSTGWAIENGMAPIDYPQLVAAAERARPRMRAIARDRLAWTWAALGLYAQALDLDASVATEPSASRRAFENARHRRRIWCLLALDRRQDLLDAAEALESDASATAASPGVDAETALVATARRYAGIEDPLERDRLAATWTPLSSVEGGQIRRVERSAPARRSRVDGPDHSGSQWNRSPSPAR
;
A
#
# COMPACT_ATOMS: atom_id res chain seq x y z
N MET A 1 19.75 -37.91 20.42
CA MET A 1 19.83 -36.58 19.77
C MET A 1 20.81 -35.73 20.55
N SER A 2 21.82 -35.13 19.91
CA SER A 2 22.82 -34.32 20.63
C SER A 2 22.19 -33.03 21.18
N ARG A 3 22.67 -32.53 22.33
CA ARG A 3 22.27 -31.21 22.87
C ARG A 3 22.41 -30.09 21.83
N ARG A 4 23.39 -30.19 20.93
CA ARG A 4 23.62 -29.24 19.82
C ARG A 4 22.61 -29.37 18.68
N ASP A 5 22.09 -30.57 18.42
CA ASP A 5 21.04 -30.77 17.39
C ASP A 5 19.68 -30.29 17.91
N LEU A 6 19.44 -30.44 19.21
CA LEU A 6 18.27 -29.85 19.87
C LEU A 6 18.32 -28.32 19.78
N LEU A 7 19.49 -27.71 20.01
CA LEU A 7 19.69 -26.26 19.90
C LEU A 7 19.39 -25.74 18.49
N SER A 8 19.88 -26.37 17.42
CA SER A 8 19.59 -25.93 16.05
C SER A 8 18.11 -26.08 15.68
N ASP A 9 17.48 -27.21 16.03
CA ASP A 9 16.04 -27.43 15.77
C ASP A 9 15.18 -26.40 16.55
N THR A 10 15.49 -26.15 17.82
CA THR A 10 14.80 -25.12 18.63
C THR A 10 15.00 -23.72 18.06
N THR A 11 16.18 -23.40 17.52
CA THR A 11 16.47 -22.11 16.89
C THR A 11 15.59 -21.89 15.66
N VAL A 12 15.43 -22.89 14.79
CA VAL A 12 14.55 -22.80 13.60
C VAL A 12 13.10 -22.54 14.03
N HIS A 13 12.60 -23.30 15.00
CA HIS A 13 11.23 -23.14 15.48
C HIS A 13 11.01 -21.79 16.20
N ALA A 14 11.96 -21.33 17.00
CA ALA A 14 11.90 -20.04 17.67
C ALA A 14 11.93 -18.88 16.67
N ALA A 15 12.80 -18.95 15.65
CA ALA A 15 12.85 -17.96 14.60
C ALA A 15 11.54 -17.90 13.80
N PHE A 16 10.99 -19.06 13.43
CA PHE A 16 9.68 -19.13 12.78
C PHE A 16 8.55 -18.56 13.65
N ALA A 17 8.51 -18.89 14.94
CA ALA A 17 7.55 -18.32 15.87
C ALA A 17 7.68 -16.79 15.98
N GLY A 18 8.91 -16.26 15.97
CA GLY A 18 9.19 -14.83 15.90
C GLY A 18 8.64 -14.19 14.62
N ILE A 19 8.83 -14.81 13.46
CA ILE A 19 8.27 -14.33 12.17
C ILE A 19 6.74 -14.28 12.25
N VAL A 20 6.11 -15.36 12.74
CA VAL A 20 4.66 -15.43 12.91
C VAL A 20 4.18 -14.32 13.85
N LEU A 21 4.79 -14.18 15.03
CA LEU A 21 4.42 -13.17 16.01
C LEU A 21 4.51 -11.75 15.43
N LEU A 22 5.62 -11.39 14.80
CA LEU A 22 5.80 -10.07 14.19
C LEU A 22 4.78 -9.80 13.08
N THR A 23 4.48 -10.81 12.26
CA THR A 23 3.50 -10.70 11.18
C THR A 23 2.08 -10.50 11.73
N LEU A 24 1.71 -11.26 12.78
CA LEU A 24 0.41 -11.16 13.42
C LEU A 24 0.22 -9.83 14.15
N LEU A 25 1.24 -9.36 14.89
CA LEU A 25 1.21 -8.04 15.52
C LEU A 25 1.01 -6.96 14.46
N ALA A 26 1.78 -7.01 13.36
CA ALA A 26 1.65 -6.07 12.26
C ALA A 26 0.29 -6.09 11.55
N ALA A 27 -0.34 -7.27 11.42
CA ALA A 27 -1.70 -7.41 10.90
C ALA A 27 -2.75 -6.89 11.91
N LEU A 28 -2.48 -6.99 13.21
CA LEU A 28 -3.32 -6.46 14.27
C LEU A 28 -3.15 -4.94 14.47
N GLY A 29 -2.12 -4.31 13.88
CA GLY A 29 -1.93 -2.87 13.90
C GLY A 29 -3.05 -2.08 13.21
N PRO A 30 -2.90 -0.75 13.07
CA PRO A 30 -3.90 0.08 12.38
C PRO A 30 -4.15 -0.38 10.95
N LEU A 31 -5.43 -0.31 10.55
CA LEU A 31 -5.87 -0.54 9.18
C LEU A 31 -5.21 0.51 8.27
N ALA A 32 -4.34 0.04 7.40
CA ALA A 32 -3.46 0.92 6.61
C ALA A 32 -3.30 0.38 5.18
N THR A 33 -4.41 0.21 4.47
CA THR A 33 -4.48 -0.08 3.03
C THR A 33 -5.40 0.94 2.36
N ASP A 34 -5.05 1.35 1.14
CA ASP A 34 -5.84 2.32 0.38
C ASP A 34 -7.19 1.72 -0.07
N ASP A 35 -7.28 0.39 -0.17
CA ASP A 35 -8.41 -0.28 -0.83
C ASP A 35 -9.52 -0.71 0.14
N LEU A 36 -9.20 -0.95 1.42
CA LEU A 36 -10.17 -1.45 2.40
C LEU A 36 -11.44 -0.60 2.45
N TRP A 37 -11.27 0.71 2.35
CA TRP A 37 -12.35 1.66 2.55
C TRP A 37 -13.38 1.63 1.42
N TRP A 38 -12.95 1.44 0.16
CA TRP A 38 -13.91 1.30 -0.93
C TRP A 38 -14.63 -0.05 -0.86
N HIS A 39 -13.97 -1.12 -0.40
CA HIS A 39 -14.63 -2.41 -0.10
C HIS A 39 -15.72 -2.28 0.98
N LEU A 40 -15.47 -1.51 2.06
CA LEU A 40 -16.48 -1.22 3.07
C LEU A 40 -17.65 -0.41 2.50
N SER A 41 -17.34 0.57 1.64
CA SER A 41 -18.34 1.41 0.99
C SER A 41 -19.25 0.60 0.04
N LEU A 42 -18.67 -0.26 -0.81
CA LEU A 42 -19.41 -1.20 -1.66
C LEU A 42 -20.18 -2.22 -0.84
N GLY A 43 -19.60 -2.76 0.23
CA GLY A 43 -20.26 -3.72 1.10
C GLY A 43 -21.56 -3.19 1.69
N ARG A 44 -21.58 -1.90 2.03
CA ARG A 44 -22.81 -1.20 2.43
C ARG A 44 -23.81 -1.10 1.29
N LEU A 45 -23.39 -0.68 0.10
CA LEU A 45 -24.27 -0.59 -1.07
C LEU A 45 -24.88 -1.95 -1.44
N TYR A 46 -24.08 -3.02 -1.38
CA TYR A 46 -24.57 -4.38 -1.63
C TYR A 46 -25.51 -4.89 -0.53
N ALA A 47 -25.34 -4.45 0.72
CA ALA A 47 -26.26 -4.78 1.79
C ALA A 47 -27.63 -4.10 1.61
N GLU A 48 -27.67 -2.93 0.97
CA GLU A 48 -28.88 -2.15 0.71
C GLU A 48 -29.59 -2.59 -0.58
N SER A 49 -28.83 -2.76 -1.67
CA SER A 49 -29.37 -2.93 -3.03
C SER A 49 -29.07 -4.28 -3.67
N GLY A 50 -28.28 -5.14 -3.03
CA GLY A 50 -27.77 -6.38 -3.63
C GLY A 50 -26.59 -6.15 -4.59
N PRO A 51 -26.02 -7.24 -5.17
CA PRO A 51 -24.80 -7.17 -5.97
C PRO A 51 -25.00 -6.62 -7.40
N TRP A 52 -26.24 -6.44 -7.86
CA TRP A 52 -26.56 -5.91 -9.19
C TRP A 52 -26.96 -4.43 -9.10
N LEU A 53 -25.96 -3.55 -9.05
CA LEU A 53 -26.18 -2.11 -9.03
C LEU A 53 -26.42 -1.58 -10.46
N ASP A 54 -27.24 -0.53 -10.60
CA ASP A 54 -27.48 0.14 -11.90
C ASP A 54 -26.33 1.08 -12.30
N GLY A 55 -25.53 1.53 -11.34
CA GLY A 55 -24.40 2.44 -11.52
C GLY A 55 -23.60 2.58 -10.22
N ASP A 56 -22.44 3.25 -10.26
CA ASP A 56 -21.65 3.52 -9.06
C ASP A 56 -22.03 4.88 -8.44
N PRO A 57 -22.78 4.93 -7.33
CA PRO A 57 -23.16 6.19 -6.71
C PRO A 57 -22.00 6.89 -6.01
N ARG A 58 -20.85 6.22 -5.82
CA ARG A 58 -19.68 6.76 -5.12
C ARG A 58 -18.81 7.62 -6.05
N LEU A 59 -18.80 7.29 -7.34
CA LEU A 59 -17.94 7.90 -8.35
C LEU A 59 -18.76 8.77 -9.30
N HIS A 60 -18.36 10.03 -9.50
CA HIS A 60 -19.01 10.87 -10.52
C HIS A 60 -18.43 10.67 -11.93
N SER A 61 -17.36 9.89 -12.04
CA SER A 61 -16.65 9.52 -13.27
C SER A 61 -16.88 8.05 -13.65
N ALA A 62 -17.82 7.38 -12.99
CA ALA A 62 -18.06 5.95 -13.12
C ALA A 62 -18.23 5.54 -14.59
N ALA A 63 -17.52 4.50 -15.03
CA ALA A 63 -17.73 3.93 -16.37
C ALA A 63 -19.06 3.18 -16.47
N GLY A 64 -19.60 2.74 -15.33
CA GLY A 64 -20.85 2.02 -15.20
C GLY A 64 -21.03 1.50 -13.78
N ALA A 65 -21.86 0.47 -13.63
CA ALA A 65 -21.99 -0.26 -12.37
C ALA A 65 -20.65 -0.92 -11.98
N PRO A 66 -20.26 -0.91 -10.70
CA PRO A 66 -19.07 -1.62 -10.27
C PRO A 66 -19.27 -3.12 -10.43
N HIS A 67 -18.25 -3.81 -10.93
CA HIS A 67 -18.32 -5.26 -11.09
C HIS A 67 -18.35 -5.98 -9.74
N PRO A 68 -19.32 -6.89 -9.48
CA PRO A 68 -19.45 -7.63 -8.22
C PRO A 68 -18.41 -8.76 -8.06
N ASN A 69 -17.16 -8.55 -8.46
CA ASN A 69 -16.08 -9.56 -8.42
C ASN A 69 -15.65 -9.96 -6.99
N ALA A 70 -15.97 -9.12 -5.99
CA ALA A 70 -15.64 -9.35 -4.58
C ALA A 70 -16.84 -9.07 -3.65
N TRP A 71 -18.07 -9.08 -4.17
CA TRP A 71 -19.27 -8.60 -3.45
C TRP A 71 -19.48 -9.30 -2.09
N LEU A 72 -19.18 -10.60 -2.00
CA LEU A 72 -19.35 -11.36 -0.76
C LEU A 72 -18.27 -10.98 0.27
N PHE A 73 -17.06 -10.65 -0.19
CA PHE A 73 -16.01 -10.15 0.68
C PHE A 73 -16.36 -8.76 1.21
N ASP A 74 -16.85 -7.89 0.32
CA ASP A 74 -17.29 -6.53 0.65
C ASP A 74 -18.42 -6.55 1.69
N LEU A 75 -19.45 -7.36 1.43
CA LEU A 75 -20.57 -7.56 2.34
C LEU A 75 -20.14 -8.13 3.69
N ALA A 76 -19.20 -9.09 3.71
CA ALA A 76 -18.67 -9.65 4.94
C ALA A 76 -17.89 -8.62 5.77
N LEU A 77 -17.05 -7.79 5.13
CA LEU A 77 -16.33 -6.73 5.83
C LEU A 77 -17.28 -5.69 6.42
N TYR A 78 -18.25 -5.22 5.63
CA TYR A 78 -19.26 -4.28 6.11
C TYR A 78 -20.07 -4.87 7.27
N GLY A 79 -20.51 -6.13 7.18
CA GLY A 79 -21.21 -6.80 8.26
C GLY A 79 -20.39 -6.90 9.55
N MET A 80 -19.10 -7.20 9.45
CA MET A 80 -18.20 -7.25 10.61
C MET A 80 -17.96 -5.86 11.22
N GLU A 81 -17.79 -4.85 10.38
CA GLU A 81 -17.65 -3.45 10.83
C GLU A 81 -18.91 -2.99 11.57
N ARG A 82 -20.09 -3.26 11.02
CA ARG A 82 -21.36 -2.87 11.65
C ARG A 82 -21.60 -3.57 12.99
N LEU A 83 -21.20 -4.83 13.12
CA LEU A 83 -21.44 -5.64 14.33
C LEU A 83 -20.45 -5.33 15.46
N ALA A 84 -19.18 -5.05 15.16
CA ALA A 84 -18.11 -4.99 16.16
C ALA A 84 -17.09 -3.85 15.94
N GLY A 85 -17.33 -2.98 14.96
CA GLY A 85 -16.52 -1.81 14.64
C GLY A 85 -15.21 -2.13 13.90
N LEU A 86 -14.50 -1.06 13.50
CA LEU A 86 -13.25 -1.16 12.75
C LEU A 86 -12.14 -1.95 13.50
N ASN A 87 -12.16 -1.98 14.83
CA ASN A 87 -11.20 -2.77 15.61
C ASN A 87 -11.36 -4.28 15.42
N ALA A 88 -12.59 -4.76 15.20
CA ALA A 88 -12.83 -6.18 14.93
C ALA A 88 -12.18 -6.62 13.61
N LEU A 89 -12.16 -5.74 12.59
CA LEU A 89 -11.51 -6.01 11.31
C LEU A 89 -10.01 -6.28 11.46
N ARG A 90 -9.33 -5.61 12.41
CA ARG A 90 -7.92 -5.87 12.73
C ARG A 90 -7.71 -7.29 13.28
N GLY A 91 -8.61 -7.72 14.16
CA GLY A 91 -8.62 -9.09 14.69
C GLY A 91 -8.88 -10.13 13.60
N VAL A 92 -9.85 -9.87 12.72
CA VAL A 92 -10.15 -10.72 11.56
C VAL A 92 -8.95 -10.80 10.61
N HIS A 93 -8.30 -9.68 10.33
CA HIS A 93 -7.09 -9.64 9.51
C HIS A 93 -5.99 -10.53 10.10
N ALA A 94 -5.64 -10.32 11.37
CA ALA A 94 -4.63 -11.13 12.06
C ALA A 94 -5.03 -12.63 12.09
N GLY A 95 -6.30 -12.94 12.34
CA GLY A 95 -6.83 -14.30 12.33
C GLY A 95 -6.67 -14.99 10.97
N LEU A 96 -7.05 -14.30 9.89
CA LEU A 96 -6.91 -14.81 8.52
C LEU A 96 -5.43 -15.07 8.17
N VAL A 97 -4.54 -14.14 8.51
CA VAL A 97 -3.09 -14.33 8.31
C VAL A 97 -2.57 -15.53 9.10
N GLY A 98 -3.00 -15.70 10.35
CA GLY A 98 -2.66 -16.86 11.17
C GLY A 98 -3.11 -18.18 10.55
N VAL A 99 -4.34 -18.23 10.03
CA VAL A 99 -4.87 -19.41 9.33
C VAL A 99 -4.07 -19.69 8.05
N ILE A 100 -3.74 -18.68 7.25
CA ILE A 100 -2.92 -18.82 6.04
C ILE A 100 -1.56 -19.45 6.37
N LEU A 101 -0.85 -18.90 7.36
CA LEU A 101 0.46 -19.41 7.78
C LEU A 101 0.37 -20.84 8.34
N LEU A 102 -0.68 -21.15 9.10
CA LEU A 102 -0.94 -22.50 9.61
C LEU A 102 -1.19 -23.51 8.48
N VAL A 103 -2.01 -23.15 7.48
CA VAL A 103 -2.30 -24.03 6.34
C VAL A 103 -1.04 -24.22 5.49
N ALA A 104 -0.27 -23.16 5.22
CA ALA A 104 1.01 -23.26 4.52
C ALA A 104 1.98 -24.22 5.24
N TRP A 105 2.11 -24.08 6.56
CA TRP A 105 2.94 -24.98 7.37
C TRP A 105 2.46 -26.43 7.33
N ARG A 106 1.14 -26.67 7.40
CA ARG A 106 0.58 -28.02 7.31
C ARG A 106 0.85 -28.66 5.95
N LEU A 107 0.76 -27.90 4.85
CA LEU A 107 1.07 -28.40 3.51
C LEU A 107 2.55 -28.74 3.36
N LEU A 108 3.43 -27.82 3.78
CA LEU A 108 4.88 -28.04 3.75
C LEU A 108 5.28 -29.24 4.63
N ARG A 109 4.66 -29.40 5.81
CA ARG A 109 4.86 -30.58 6.66
C ARG A 109 4.34 -31.87 6.01
N ARG A 110 3.20 -31.82 5.32
CA ARG A 110 2.62 -32.99 4.65
C ARG A 110 3.55 -33.51 3.55
N VAL A 111 4.13 -32.61 2.75
CA VAL A 111 5.00 -33.02 1.63
C VAL A 111 6.42 -33.39 2.09
N SER A 112 6.93 -32.74 3.14
CA SER A 112 8.30 -33.01 3.64
C SER A 112 8.40 -34.06 4.74
N GLY A 113 7.32 -34.37 5.46
CA GLY A 113 7.37 -35.17 6.68
C GLY A 113 8.08 -34.51 7.88
N SER A 114 8.80 -33.40 7.68
CA SER A 114 9.67 -32.78 8.67
C SER A 114 9.08 -31.46 9.21
N ARG A 115 9.03 -31.32 10.54
CA ARG A 115 8.62 -30.07 11.19
C ARG A 115 9.63 -28.94 10.94
N LEU A 116 10.91 -29.28 10.82
CA LEU A 116 11.99 -28.32 10.60
C LEU A 116 11.86 -27.71 9.20
N VAL A 117 11.75 -28.55 8.17
CA VAL A 117 11.56 -28.11 6.77
C VAL A 117 10.27 -27.30 6.64
N ALA A 118 9.19 -27.74 7.29
CA ALA A 118 7.93 -26.99 7.29
C ALA A 118 8.05 -25.60 7.90
N SER A 119 8.79 -25.45 9.01
CA SER A 119 8.98 -24.16 9.69
C SER A 119 9.86 -23.22 8.85
N LEU A 120 10.95 -23.73 8.28
CA LEU A 120 11.83 -22.96 7.40
C LEU A 120 11.10 -22.50 6.12
N GLY A 121 10.41 -23.42 5.44
CA GLY A 121 9.64 -23.11 4.23
C GLY A 121 8.48 -22.14 4.49
N SER A 122 7.82 -22.24 5.65
CA SER A 122 6.75 -21.31 6.03
C SER A 122 7.29 -19.93 6.37
N GLY A 123 8.47 -19.84 6.98
CA GLY A 123 9.17 -18.57 7.19
C GLY A 123 9.55 -17.90 5.88
N ALA A 124 10.06 -18.66 4.91
CA ALA A 124 10.37 -18.16 3.57
C ALA A 124 9.10 -17.68 2.84
N PHE A 125 8.02 -18.45 2.90
CA PHE A 125 6.72 -18.05 2.37
C PHE A 125 6.20 -16.76 3.02
N ALA A 126 6.26 -16.64 4.36
CA ALA A 126 5.82 -15.45 5.07
C ALA A 126 6.60 -14.19 4.64
N VAL A 127 7.92 -14.30 4.49
CA VAL A 127 8.78 -13.20 4.03
C VAL A 127 8.44 -12.77 2.59
N LEU A 128 8.25 -13.73 1.68
CA LEU A 128 7.93 -13.45 0.27
C LEU A 128 6.49 -12.93 0.09
N ALA A 129 5.54 -13.43 0.89
CA ALA A 129 4.14 -13.03 0.85
C ALA A 129 3.83 -11.81 1.74
N MET A 130 4.81 -11.29 2.50
CA MET A 130 4.63 -10.30 3.57
C MET A 130 3.79 -9.11 3.12
N TYR A 131 4.09 -8.56 1.95
CA TYR A 131 3.38 -7.40 1.41
C TYR A 131 1.86 -7.63 1.25
N ARG A 132 1.44 -8.82 0.80
CA ARG A 132 0.02 -9.20 0.69
C ARG A 132 -0.59 -9.63 2.01
N LEU A 133 0.19 -10.27 2.89
CA LEU A 133 -0.28 -10.66 4.22
C LEU A 133 -0.64 -9.43 5.09
N LEU A 134 0.01 -8.29 4.88
CA LEU A 134 -0.21 -7.07 5.67
C LEU A 134 -1.28 -6.13 5.10
N GLN A 135 -2.03 -6.56 4.08
CA GLN A 135 -3.15 -5.82 3.52
C GLN A 135 -4.46 -6.57 3.78
N LEU A 136 -5.40 -5.98 4.53
CA LEU A 136 -6.75 -6.51 4.63
C LEU A 136 -7.48 -6.25 3.30
N ARG A 137 -7.33 -7.20 2.38
CA ARG A 137 -7.86 -7.17 1.01
C ARG A 137 -8.38 -8.55 0.62
N PRO A 138 -9.27 -8.65 -0.40
CA PRO A 138 -9.79 -9.95 -0.82
C PRO A 138 -8.72 -10.92 -1.35
N SER A 139 -7.51 -10.42 -1.67
CA SER A 139 -6.35 -11.27 -1.96
C SER A 139 -5.99 -12.26 -0.84
N LEU A 140 -6.33 -11.98 0.43
CA LEU A 140 -6.13 -12.94 1.53
C LEU A 140 -6.99 -14.20 1.35
N ALA A 141 -8.23 -14.04 0.87
CA ALA A 141 -9.09 -15.17 0.53
C ALA A 141 -8.49 -15.98 -0.64
N THR A 142 -7.96 -15.30 -1.65
CA THR A 142 -7.22 -15.95 -2.75
C THR A 142 -6.07 -16.81 -2.26
N ILE A 143 -5.22 -16.28 -1.37
CA ILE A 143 -4.09 -17.03 -0.83
C ILE A 143 -4.60 -18.25 -0.06
N LEU A 144 -5.56 -18.06 0.85
CA LEU A 144 -6.10 -19.15 1.67
C LEU A 144 -6.73 -20.25 0.82
N ILE A 145 -7.62 -19.89 -0.11
CA ILE A 145 -8.32 -20.86 -0.95
C ILE A 145 -7.33 -21.59 -1.86
N THR A 146 -6.32 -20.90 -2.41
CA THR A 146 -5.24 -21.55 -3.17
C THR A 146 -4.54 -22.63 -2.35
N LEU A 147 -4.15 -22.33 -1.11
CA LEU A 147 -3.52 -23.32 -0.22
C LEU A 147 -4.46 -24.50 0.07
N LEU A 148 -5.75 -24.25 0.32
CA LEU A 148 -6.74 -25.31 0.53
C LEU A 148 -6.89 -26.20 -0.72
N LEU A 149 -6.94 -25.61 -1.91
CA LEU A 149 -7.01 -26.34 -3.18
C LEU A 149 -5.75 -27.18 -3.44
N LEU A 150 -4.55 -26.69 -3.10
CA LEU A 150 -3.32 -27.48 -3.15
C LEU A 150 -3.42 -28.73 -2.26
N GLY A 151 -4.00 -28.60 -1.06
CA GLY A 151 -4.30 -29.74 -0.19
C GLY A 151 -5.26 -30.76 -0.83
N ARG A 152 -6.28 -30.27 -1.55
CA ARG A 152 -7.23 -31.13 -2.29
C ARG A 152 -6.59 -31.84 -3.47
N ILE A 153 -5.68 -31.17 -4.20
CA ILE A 153 -4.91 -31.77 -5.30
C ILE A 153 -4.14 -33.00 -4.80
N PHE A 154 -3.45 -32.91 -3.65
CA PHE A 154 -2.73 -34.06 -3.08
C PHE A 154 -3.68 -35.22 -2.73
N GLU A 155 -4.83 -34.95 -2.12
CA GLU A 155 -5.77 -35.99 -1.71
C GLU A 155 -6.46 -36.70 -2.90
N LEU A 156 -6.75 -35.96 -3.97
CA LEU A 156 -7.39 -36.51 -5.19
C LEU A 156 -6.42 -37.34 -6.03
N ARG A 157 -5.11 -37.10 -5.89
CA ARG A 157 -4.07 -37.95 -6.48
C ARG A 157 -4.02 -39.30 -5.81
N GLU A 158 -4.01 -39.33 -4.47
CA GLU A 158 -3.90 -40.57 -3.68
C GLU A 158 -5.07 -41.54 -3.91
N ARG A 159 -6.31 -41.05 -3.99
CA ARG A 159 -7.51 -41.91 -4.13
C ARG A 159 -8.70 -41.21 -4.75
N ARG A 160 -9.64 -42.00 -5.27
CA ARG A 160 -10.99 -41.52 -5.63
C ARG A 160 -11.68 -41.00 -4.37
N ALA A 161 -12.08 -39.74 -4.38
CA ALA A 161 -12.72 -39.10 -3.24
C ALA A 161 -13.71 -38.02 -3.74
N PRO A 162 -14.92 -38.41 -4.19
CA PRO A 162 -15.87 -37.46 -4.80
C PRO A 162 -16.25 -36.32 -3.87
N ARG A 163 -16.37 -36.58 -2.55
CA ARG A 163 -16.60 -35.53 -1.54
C ARG A 163 -15.50 -34.46 -1.52
N ARG A 164 -14.24 -34.83 -1.80
CA ARG A 164 -13.11 -33.88 -1.87
C ARG A 164 -13.11 -33.08 -3.16
N ALA A 165 -13.51 -33.70 -4.26
CA ALA A 165 -13.71 -33.00 -5.54
C ALA A 165 -14.86 -31.99 -5.42
N LEU A 166 -15.97 -32.38 -4.79
CA LEU A 166 -17.08 -31.47 -4.50
C LEU A 166 -16.64 -30.31 -3.59
N ALA A 167 -15.86 -30.58 -2.54
CA ALA A 167 -15.30 -29.54 -1.69
C ALA A 167 -14.38 -28.57 -2.46
N ALA A 168 -13.59 -29.07 -3.41
CA ALA A 168 -12.79 -28.22 -4.29
C ALA A 168 -13.67 -27.34 -5.20
N CYS A 169 -14.74 -27.89 -5.78
CA CYS A 169 -15.68 -27.12 -6.59
C CYS A 169 -16.41 -26.05 -5.76
N ALA A 170 -16.85 -26.40 -4.54
CA ALA A 170 -17.48 -25.46 -3.61
C ALA A 170 -16.52 -24.33 -3.19
N LEU A 171 -15.25 -24.63 -2.97
CA LEU A 171 -14.23 -23.62 -2.71
C LEU A 171 -14.04 -22.68 -3.91
N CYS A 172 -14.04 -23.19 -5.14
CA CYS A 172 -13.95 -22.36 -6.35
C CYS A 172 -15.21 -21.50 -6.55
N ALA A 173 -16.41 -22.03 -6.31
CA ALA A 173 -17.65 -21.26 -6.33
C ALA A 173 -17.63 -20.14 -5.29
N LEU A 174 -17.25 -20.45 -4.05
CA LEU A 174 -17.09 -19.44 -3.00
C LEU A 174 -16.05 -18.38 -3.41
N TRP A 175 -14.91 -18.81 -3.95
CA TRP A 175 -13.84 -17.92 -4.37
C TRP A 175 -14.28 -16.95 -5.46
N ALA A 176 -15.08 -17.40 -6.42
CA ALA A 176 -15.60 -16.56 -7.49
C ALA A 176 -16.40 -15.35 -6.96
N ASN A 177 -16.93 -15.42 -5.75
CA ASN A 177 -17.66 -14.32 -5.10
C ASN A 177 -16.80 -13.47 -4.16
N LEU A 178 -15.59 -13.92 -3.83
CA LEU A 178 -14.70 -13.26 -2.87
C LEU A 178 -13.60 -12.44 -3.54
N HIS A 179 -13.10 -12.85 -4.71
CA HIS A 179 -12.00 -12.15 -5.36
C HIS A 179 -11.86 -12.57 -6.84
N PRO A 180 -11.57 -11.63 -7.77
CA PRO A 180 -11.41 -11.93 -9.21
C PRO A 180 -10.27 -12.92 -9.53
N GLY A 181 -9.33 -13.13 -8.61
CA GLY A 181 -8.26 -14.13 -8.76
C GLY A 181 -8.74 -15.60 -8.77
N PHE A 182 -10.05 -15.87 -8.71
CA PHE A 182 -10.63 -17.23 -8.69
C PHE A 182 -10.28 -18.07 -9.92
N VAL A 183 -9.95 -17.43 -11.05
CA VAL A 183 -9.55 -18.09 -12.30
C VAL A 183 -8.32 -19.00 -12.09
N LEU A 184 -7.50 -18.69 -11.08
CA LEU A 184 -6.36 -19.53 -10.70
C LEU A 184 -6.79 -20.93 -10.23
N GLY A 185 -7.98 -21.10 -9.64
CA GLY A 185 -8.46 -22.38 -9.13
C GLY A 185 -8.50 -23.49 -10.21
N PRO A 186 -9.30 -23.35 -11.27
CA PRO A 186 -9.32 -24.29 -12.38
C PRO A 186 -7.94 -24.48 -13.04
N VAL A 187 -7.15 -23.40 -13.17
CA VAL A 187 -5.79 -23.45 -13.73
C VAL A 187 -4.87 -24.35 -12.91
N LEU A 188 -4.92 -24.29 -11.57
CA LEU A 188 -4.11 -25.17 -10.70
C LEU A 188 -4.43 -26.66 -10.94
N PHE A 189 -5.70 -27.01 -11.12
CA PHE A 189 -6.09 -28.38 -11.45
C PHE A 189 -5.63 -28.80 -12.85
N GLY A 190 -5.72 -27.90 -13.84
CA GLY A 190 -5.22 -28.12 -15.19
C GLY A 190 -3.71 -28.37 -15.21
N VAL A 191 -2.92 -27.51 -14.56
CA VAL A 191 -1.47 -27.67 -14.43
C VAL A 191 -1.12 -28.95 -13.69
N ALA A 192 -1.84 -29.31 -12.62
CA ALA A 192 -1.60 -30.55 -11.91
C ALA A 192 -1.93 -31.80 -12.75
N ALA A 193 -3.03 -31.77 -13.52
CA ALA A 193 -3.39 -32.85 -14.44
C ALA A 193 -2.36 -32.99 -15.57
N GLY A 194 -1.95 -31.88 -16.18
CA GLY A 194 -0.89 -31.83 -17.19
C GLY A 194 0.45 -32.33 -16.63
N GLY A 195 0.79 -31.96 -15.40
CA GLY A 195 1.95 -32.48 -14.68
C GLY A 195 1.93 -34.00 -14.55
N CYS A 196 0.78 -34.61 -14.23
CA CYS A 196 0.63 -36.07 -14.21
C CYS A 196 0.81 -36.75 -15.57
N LEU A 197 0.54 -36.05 -16.69
CA LEU A 197 0.57 -36.63 -18.03
C LEU A 197 1.91 -36.39 -18.76
N VAL A 198 2.45 -35.17 -18.68
CA VAL A 198 3.59 -34.72 -19.49
C VAL A 198 4.92 -34.94 -18.79
N VAL A 199 5.03 -34.57 -17.51
CA VAL A 199 6.30 -34.66 -16.78
C VAL A 199 6.85 -36.10 -16.74
N PRO A 200 6.04 -37.16 -16.51
CA PRO A 200 6.55 -38.53 -16.56
C PRO A 200 7.08 -38.94 -17.93
N LEU A 201 6.61 -38.36 -19.04
CA LEU A 201 7.13 -38.73 -20.38
C LEU A 201 8.62 -38.38 -20.53
N VAL A 202 9.07 -37.33 -19.85
CA VAL A 202 10.47 -36.88 -19.85
C VAL A 202 11.25 -37.48 -18.69
N THR A 203 10.62 -37.56 -17.51
CA THR A 203 11.30 -37.92 -16.25
C THR A 203 11.19 -39.39 -15.87
N ASP A 204 10.08 -40.07 -16.17
CA ASP A 204 9.84 -41.49 -15.88
C ASP A 204 8.68 -42.11 -16.69
N PRO A 205 8.94 -42.58 -17.93
CA PRO A 205 7.87 -43.10 -18.79
C PRO A 205 7.10 -44.28 -18.18
N SER A 206 7.73 -45.03 -17.27
CA SER A 206 7.09 -46.17 -16.59
C SER A 206 5.90 -45.76 -15.72
N ARG A 207 5.94 -44.57 -15.12
CA ARG A 207 4.88 -44.02 -14.26
C ARG A 207 3.75 -43.33 -15.01
N ALA A 208 3.93 -43.09 -16.32
CA ALA A 208 2.95 -42.37 -17.13
C ALA A 208 1.59 -43.09 -17.13
N LYS A 209 1.57 -44.43 -17.15
CA LYS A 209 0.32 -45.22 -17.11
C LYS A 209 -0.38 -45.14 -15.76
N GLU A 210 0.37 -45.19 -14.65
CA GLU A 210 -0.15 -45.11 -13.29
C GLU A 210 -0.81 -43.76 -12.99
N LEU A 211 -0.25 -42.68 -13.55
CA LEU A 211 -0.69 -41.31 -13.31
C LEU A 211 -1.87 -40.86 -14.17
N ARG A 212 -2.33 -41.67 -15.15
CA ARG A 212 -3.53 -41.36 -15.96
C ARG A 212 -4.81 -41.26 -15.13
N GLY A 213 -4.99 -42.18 -14.18
CA GLY A 213 -6.15 -42.17 -13.29
C GLY A 213 -6.23 -40.89 -12.43
N PRO A 214 -5.15 -40.54 -11.70
CA PRO A 214 -5.02 -39.24 -11.03
C PRO A 214 -5.23 -38.04 -11.97
N ALA A 215 -4.62 -38.05 -13.16
CA ALA A 215 -4.76 -36.97 -14.13
C ALA A 215 -6.21 -36.75 -14.55
N ALA A 216 -6.94 -37.82 -14.90
CA ALA A 216 -8.35 -37.73 -15.27
C ALA A 216 -9.21 -37.18 -14.13
N ARG A 217 -8.94 -37.57 -12.87
CA ARG A 217 -9.65 -37.02 -11.70
C ARG A 217 -9.39 -35.53 -11.50
N LEU A 218 -8.13 -35.11 -11.62
CA LEU A 218 -7.76 -33.71 -11.49
C LEU A 218 -8.35 -32.87 -12.63
N ALA A 219 -8.28 -33.36 -13.87
CA ALA A 219 -8.88 -32.71 -15.03
C ALA A 219 -10.40 -32.58 -14.89
N LEU A 220 -11.09 -33.66 -14.53
CA LEU A 220 -12.54 -33.61 -14.28
C LEU A 220 -12.89 -32.65 -13.15
N THR A 221 -12.13 -32.67 -12.05
CA THR A 221 -12.34 -31.71 -10.94
C THR A 221 -12.09 -30.28 -11.39
N GLY A 222 -11.09 -30.02 -12.23
CA GLY A 222 -10.82 -28.71 -12.81
C GLY A 222 -11.95 -28.20 -13.71
N LEU A 223 -12.51 -29.08 -14.55
CA LEU A 223 -13.67 -28.76 -15.40
C LEU A 223 -14.91 -28.47 -14.56
N LEU A 224 -15.20 -29.30 -13.54
CA LEU A 224 -16.31 -29.05 -12.62
C LEU A 224 -16.11 -27.78 -11.79
N ALA A 225 -14.87 -27.50 -11.39
CA ALA A 225 -14.51 -26.27 -10.70
C ALA A 225 -14.71 -25.04 -11.60
N LEU A 226 -14.37 -25.12 -12.89
CA LEU A 226 -14.65 -24.06 -13.87
C LEU A 226 -16.15 -23.83 -14.04
N VAL A 227 -16.97 -24.88 -14.05
CA VAL A 227 -18.43 -24.71 -14.04
C VAL A 227 -18.88 -24.05 -12.74
N ALA A 228 -18.29 -24.46 -11.61
CA ALA A 228 -18.63 -23.92 -10.30
C ALA A 228 -18.25 -22.43 -10.14
N THR A 229 -17.22 -21.93 -10.82
CA THR A 229 -16.90 -20.50 -10.82
C THR A 229 -17.93 -19.64 -11.55
N GLY A 230 -18.85 -20.26 -12.32
CA GLY A 230 -20.03 -19.60 -12.86
C GLY A 230 -21.11 -19.28 -11.81
N PHE A 231 -21.01 -19.76 -10.57
CA PHE A 231 -21.88 -19.34 -9.45
C PHE A 231 -21.43 -17.99 -8.90
N ASN A 232 -21.41 -16.96 -9.74
CA ASN A 232 -21.14 -15.56 -9.43
C ASN A 232 -22.31 -14.71 -9.98
N PRO A 233 -22.63 -13.53 -9.41
CA PRO A 233 -23.67 -12.64 -9.94
C PRO A 233 -23.55 -12.29 -11.44
N ASP A 234 -22.32 -12.20 -11.96
CA ASP A 234 -22.00 -11.98 -13.38
C ASP A 234 -21.81 -13.29 -14.16
N ALA A 235 -22.05 -14.44 -13.52
CA ALA A 235 -21.80 -15.78 -14.05
C ALA A 235 -20.41 -15.92 -14.71
N PHE A 236 -20.36 -16.29 -15.99
CA PHE A 236 -19.10 -16.38 -16.74
C PHE A 236 -18.57 -15.02 -17.23
N GLY A 237 -19.35 -13.94 -17.15
CA GLY A 237 -18.90 -12.58 -17.41
C GLY A 237 -17.74 -12.15 -16.52
N ALA A 238 -17.71 -12.63 -15.26
CA ALA A 238 -16.58 -12.43 -14.34
C ALA A 238 -15.23 -12.94 -14.90
N HIS A 239 -15.24 -14.00 -15.73
CA HIS A 239 -14.02 -14.51 -16.37
C HIS A 239 -13.56 -13.57 -17.49
N ALA A 240 -14.49 -13.04 -18.29
CA ALA A 240 -14.20 -12.07 -19.35
C ALA A 240 -13.62 -10.79 -18.75
N ASN A 241 -14.19 -10.28 -17.66
CA ASN A 241 -13.69 -9.10 -16.94
C ASN A 241 -12.25 -9.32 -16.43
N TYR A 242 -11.94 -10.50 -15.88
CA TYR A 242 -10.58 -10.82 -15.45
C TYR A 242 -9.57 -10.85 -16.62
N LEU A 243 -9.96 -11.42 -17.76
CA LEU A 243 -9.08 -11.53 -18.92
C LEU A 243 -8.92 -10.19 -19.66
N GLY A 244 -9.98 -9.38 -19.72
CA GLY A 244 -9.98 -8.05 -20.33
C GLY A 244 -9.20 -7.01 -19.53
N ALA A 245 -9.25 -7.09 -18.19
CA ALA A 245 -8.51 -6.17 -17.30
C ALA A 245 -6.99 -6.23 -17.47
N GLY A 246 -6.43 -7.29 -18.05
CA GLY A 246 -5.00 -7.40 -18.36
C GLY A 246 -4.58 -6.78 -19.70
N ALA A 247 -5.53 -6.37 -20.55
CA ALA A 247 -5.25 -5.85 -21.90
C ALA A 247 -5.20 -4.31 -21.97
N GLU A 248 -5.71 -3.59 -20.96
CA GLU A 248 -5.82 -2.13 -20.92
C GLU A 248 -4.69 -1.46 -20.11
N SER A 249 -3.44 -1.87 -20.36
CA SER A 249 -2.27 -1.62 -19.51
C SER A 249 -1.55 -0.27 -19.72
N ALA A 250 -2.28 0.82 -19.96
CA ALA A 250 -1.73 2.18 -19.84
C ALA A 250 -1.98 2.79 -18.43
N ALA A 251 -2.98 2.32 -17.67
CA ALA A 251 -3.21 2.72 -16.28
C ALA A 251 -2.14 2.18 -15.31
N GLU A 252 -1.40 1.15 -15.71
CA GLU A 252 -0.44 0.41 -14.89
C GLU A 252 0.83 1.20 -14.55
N ALA A 253 1.17 2.22 -15.34
CA ALA A 253 2.30 3.11 -15.05
C ALA A 253 2.01 4.06 -13.87
N PHE A 254 0.73 4.41 -13.67
CA PHE A 254 0.27 5.36 -12.65
C PHE A 254 -0.20 4.65 -11.37
N VAL A 255 -0.77 3.44 -11.51
CA VAL A 255 -1.44 2.71 -10.43
C VAL A 255 -0.52 1.64 -9.82
N VAL A 256 0.17 2.03 -8.75
CA VAL A 256 0.78 1.17 -7.72
C VAL A 256 1.99 0.30 -8.15
N ASP A 257 3.12 0.50 -7.47
CA ASP A 257 4.39 -0.25 -7.66
C ASP A 257 4.27 -1.79 -7.65
N GLU A 258 3.16 -2.36 -7.16
CA GLU A 258 2.93 -3.80 -7.03
C GLU A 258 2.59 -4.51 -8.36
N TRP A 259 2.16 -3.76 -9.38
CA TRP A 259 1.80 -4.27 -10.71
C TRP A 259 2.99 -4.36 -11.65
N LYS A 260 4.10 -3.70 -11.31
CA LYS A 260 5.34 -3.77 -12.08
C LYS A 260 5.86 -5.22 -12.12
N ALA A 261 6.48 -5.57 -13.25
CA ALA A 261 7.23 -6.81 -13.37
C ALA A 261 8.37 -6.87 -12.35
N PHE A 262 8.73 -8.08 -11.90
CA PHE A 262 9.87 -8.26 -11.00
C PHE A 262 11.17 -7.74 -11.65
N PRO A 263 11.88 -6.78 -11.03
CA PRO A 263 13.09 -6.19 -11.59
C PRO A 263 14.26 -7.16 -11.45
N ALA A 264 14.38 -8.09 -12.40
CA ALA A 264 15.37 -9.16 -12.36
C ALA A 264 16.81 -8.61 -12.28
N PHE A 265 17.11 -7.62 -13.13
CA PHE A 265 18.48 -7.14 -13.34
C PHE A 265 18.72 -5.73 -12.78
N ALA A 266 17.81 -5.22 -11.96
CA ALA A 266 17.97 -3.94 -11.26
C ALA A 266 17.87 -4.14 -9.75
N LEU A 267 18.77 -3.47 -9.01
CA LEU A 267 18.71 -3.51 -7.55
C LEU A 267 17.40 -2.86 -7.08
N PRO A 268 16.64 -3.54 -6.20
CA PRO A 268 15.37 -3.02 -5.72
C PRO A 268 15.59 -1.78 -4.83
N LEU A 269 14.73 -0.77 -4.99
CA LEU A 269 14.69 0.37 -4.08
C LEU A 269 14.03 -0.05 -2.76
N SER A 270 14.54 0.44 -1.64
CA SER A 270 14.03 0.06 -0.30
C SER A 270 12.58 0.49 -0.02
N ASN A 271 12.03 1.41 -0.82
CA ASN A 271 10.70 1.99 -0.66
C ASN A 271 9.64 1.46 -1.63
N VAL A 272 9.96 0.49 -2.49
CA VAL A 272 9.01 -0.12 -3.45
C VAL A 272 9.12 -1.65 -3.39
N PRO A 273 8.04 -2.39 -3.66
CA PRO A 273 8.14 -3.82 -3.90
C PRO A 273 8.91 -4.11 -5.22
N PRO A 274 9.65 -5.24 -5.33
CA PRO A 274 9.99 -6.14 -4.23
C PRO A 274 11.02 -5.47 -3.33
N THR A 275 10.95 -5.75 -2.04
CA THR A 275 11.98 -5.29 -1.11
C THR A 275 13.31 -6.03 -1.38
N PRO A 276 14.47 -5.49 -0.96
CA PRO A 276 15.75 -6.19 -1.12
C PRO A 276 15.74 -7.64 -0.58
N ALA A 277 15.07 -7.87 0.55
CA ALA A 277 14.91 -9.20 1.11
C ALA A 277 14.02 -10.11 0.27
N ALA A 278 12.87 -9.62 -0.21
CA ALA A 278 11.98 -10.40 -1.08
C ALA A 278 12.63 -10.69 -2.44
N TRP A 279 13.39 -9.72 -2.97
CA TRP A 279 14.15 -9.86 -4.21
C TRP A 279 15.23 -10.94 -4.08
N ALA A 280 16.07 -10.87 -3.03
CA ALA A 280 17.10 -11.87 -2.78
C ALA A 280 16.51 -13.25 -2.49
N GLY A 281 15.46 -13.31 -1.66
CA GLY A 281 14.75 -14.56 -1.35
C GLY A 281 14.14 -15.21 -2.58
N PHE A 282 13.58 -14.42 -3.51
CA PHE A 282 13.03 -14.93 -4.75
C PHE A 282 14.12 -15.42 -5.72
N TRP A 283 15.25 -14.71 -5.84
CA TRP A 283 16.40 -15.20 -6.62
C TRP A 283 16.95 -16.52 -6.08
N LEU A 284 17.10 -16.65 -4.76
CA LEU A 284 17.49 -17.91 -4.13
C LEU A 284 16.53 -19.03 -4.50
N LEU A 285 15.22 -18.77 -4.47
CA LEU A 285 14.20 -19.74 -4.84
C LEU A 285 14.26 -20.11 -6.34
N LEU A 286 14.45 -19.11 -7.21
CA LEU A 286 14.57 -19.29 -8.66
C LEU A 286 15.79 -20.14 -9.05
N LEU A 287 16.90 -20.02 -8.33
CA LEU A 287 18.11 -20.81 -8.55
C LEU A 287 18.03 -22.19 -7.89
N ALA A 288 17.54 -22.26 -6.65
CA ALA A 288 17.48 -23.50 -5.88
C ALA A 288 16.51 -24.52 -6.49
N THR A 289 15.39 -24.07 -7.04
CA THR A 289 14.35 -24.96 -7.58
C THR A 289 14.84 -25.82 -8.76
N PRO A 290 15.37 -25.26 -9.87
CA PRO A 290 15.90 -26.05 -10.98
C PRO A 290 17.16 -26.82 -10.57
N ALA A 291 18.04 -26.25 -9.73
CA ALA A 291 19.23 -26.95 -9.25
C ALA A 291 18.87 -28.21 -8.45
N ALA A 292 17.89 -28.10 -7.55
CA ALA A 292 17.36 -29.25 -6.81
C ALA A 292 16.75 -30.28 -7.76
N ALA A 293 15.83 -29.85 -8.65
CA ALA A 293 15.18 -30.76 -9.61
C ALA A 293 16.19 -31.49 -10.51
N LEU A 294 17.23 -30.81 -10.98
CA LEU A 294 18.32 -31.39 -11.77
C LEU A 294 19.14 -32.37 -10.93
N HIS A 295 19.52 -32.00 -9.70
CA HIS A 295 20.28 -32.85 -8.80
C HIS A 295 19.55 -34.19 -8.52
N ALA A 296 18.24 -34.12 -8.26
CA ALA A 296 17.41 -35.30 -8.07
C ALA A 296 17.27 -36.15 -9.35
N SER A 297 17.29 -35.52 -10.52
CA SER A 297 17.19 -36.22 -11.81
C SER A 297 18.49 -36.93 -12.23
N LEU A 298 19.65 -36.40 -11.83
CA LEU A 298 20.98 -36.95 -12.15
C LEU A 298 21.34 -38.17 -11.30
N ARG A 299 20.81 -38.30 -10.09
CA ARG A 299 21.00 -39.49 -9.22
C ARG A 299 20.13 -40.66 -9.67
N ARG A 300 20.41 -41.21 -10.86
CA ARG A 300 19.76 -42.42 -11.39
C ARG A 300 20.25 -43.66 -10.64
N GLY A 301 19.43 -44.25 -9.78
CA GLY A 301 19.65 -45.63 -9.32
C GLY A 301 19.43 -46.64 -10.47
N PRO A 302 20.06 -47.84 -10.44
CA PRO A 302 19.93 -48.84 -11.50
C PRO A 302 18.48 -49.26 -11.74
N ARG A 303 18.11 -49.50 -13.01
CA ARG A 303 16.79 -50.02 -13.42
C ARG A 303 16.54 -51.38 -12.75
N PRO A 304 15.31 -51.72 -12.33
CA PRO A 304 15.00 -53.08 -11.91
C PRO A 304 15.25 -54.01 -13.10
N GLY A 305 16.24 -54.90 -12.96
CA GLY A 305 16.38 -56.05 -13.83
C GLY A 305 15.07 -56.84 -13.80
N ARG A 306 14.61 -57.22 -14.98
CA ARG A 306 13.47 -58.10 -15.20
C ARG A 306 13.81 -59.43 -14.50
N ILE A 307 13.35 -59.64 -13.27
CA ILE A 307 13.41 -60.96 -12.63
C ILE A 307 12.37 -61.82 -13.35
N THR A 308 12.81 -62.48 -14.41
CA THR A 308 12.16 -63.68 -14.93
C THR A 308 12.21 -64.73 -13.84
N GLY A 309 11.05 -65.17 -13.35
CA GLY A 309 10.96 -66.10 -12.25
C GLY A 309 11.55 -67.47 -12.58
N ARG A 310 12.45 -67.94 -11.70
CA ARG A 310 12.55 -69.34 -11.25
C ARG A 310 13.51 -69.42 -10.05
N ALA A 311 13.20 -70.32 -9.10
CA ALA A 311 13.80 -70.59 -7.78
C ALA A 311 13.24 -69.66 -6.67
N MET A 312 12.38 -70.08 -5.74
CA MET A 312 12.32 -71.25 -4.83
C MET A 312 13.48 -71.26 -3.83
N ASP A 313 13.09 -71.14 -2.55
CA ASP A 313 13.81 -71.31 -1.28
C ASP A 313 15.06 -70.44 -1.02
N ASP A 314 15.00 -69.51 -0.06
CA ASP A 314 15.56 -69.71 1.29
C ASP A 314 15.36 -68.46 2.19
N ASP A 315 15.40 -68.70 3.50
CA ASP A 315 15.20 -67.81 4.63
C ASP A 315 16.32 -66.76 4.77
N ASP A 316 16.02 -65.44 4.71
CA ASP A 316 16.83 -64.44 5.42
C ASP A 316 16.08 -63.11 5.69
N ARG A 317 15.84 -62.87 6.98
CA ARG A 317 15.37 -61.61 7.55
C ARG A 317 16.55 -60.64 7.70
N THR A 318 16.97 -59.93 6.66
CA THR A 318 17.66 -58.62 6.78
C THR A 318 17.75 -57.89 5.43
N THR A 319 16.62 -57.53 4.81
CA THR A 319 16.67 -56.52 3.73
C THR A 319 16.63 -55.12 4.33
N THR A 320 17.82 -54.58 4.62
CA THR A 320 18.07 -53.14 4.65
C THR A 320 17.63 -52.56 3.31
N THR A 321 16.38 -52.10 3.23
CA THR A 321 15.89 -51.30 2.11
C THR A 321 16.74 -50.03 2.05
N THR A 322 17.73 -50.01 1.16
CA THR A 322 18.45 -48.79 0.78
C THR A 322 17.41 -47.75 0.34
N PRO A 323 17.51 -46.49 0.83
CA PRO A 323 16.55 -45.46 0.48
C PRO A 323 16.69 -45.16 -1.02
N ARG A 324 15.78 -45.69 -1.83
CA ARG A 324 15.67 -45.32 -3.25
C ARG A 324 15.43 -43.81 -3.34
N ALA A 325 16.38 -43.08 -3.95
CA ALA A 325 16.21 -41.67 -4.30
C ALA A 325 14.89 -41.49 -5.05
N ARG A 326 13.92 -40.80 -4.41
CA ARG A 326 12.62 -40.54 -5.01
C ARG A 326 12.76 -39.41 -6.03
N ARG A 327 12.25 -39.66 -7.25
CA ARG A 327 12.22 -38.65 -8.32
C ARG A 327 11.35 -37.45 -7.90
N PRO A 328 11.60 -36.24 -8.41
CA PRO A 328 10.75 -35.08 -8.17
C PRO A 328 9.28 -35.41 -8.43
N ASP A 329 8.38 -34.98 -7.53
CA ASP A 329 6.96 -35.18 -7.75
C ASP A 329 6.52 -34.43 -9.03
N PRO A 330 5.95 -35.13 -10.03
CA PRO A 330 5.67 -34.53 -11.33
C PRO A 330 4.64 -33.39 -11.27
N VAL A 331 3.72 -33.43 -10.30
CA VAL A 331 2.72 -32.38 -10.09
C VAL A 331 3.34 -31.17 -9.43
N LEU A 332 4.17 -31.39 -8.39
CA LEU A 332 4.89 -30.28 -7.75
C LEU A 332 5.86 -29.60 -8.71
N LEU A 333 6.52 -30.38 -9.58
CA LEU A 333 7.39 -29.83 -10.62
C LEU A 333 6.60 -28.97 -11.62
N ALA A 334 5.43 -29.44 -12.08
CA ALA A 334 4.58 -28.66 -12.97
C ALA A 334 4.03 -27.39 -12.30
N LEU A 335 3.67 -27.44 -11.01
CA LEU A 335 3.17 -26.29 -10.26
C LEU A 335 4.29 -25.28 -9.92
N ALA A 336 5.53 -25.73 -9.73
CA ALA A 336 6.64 -24.83 -9.43
C ALA A 336 6.92 -23.83 -10.57
N GLY A 337 6.70 -24.23 -11.83
CA GLY A 337 6.89 -23.37 -13.01
C GLY A 337 6.09 -22.06 -12.93
N PRO A 338 4.73 -22.12 -12.89
CA PRO A 338 3.90 -20.92 -12.72
C PRO A 338 4.26 -20.08 -11.49
N GLY A 339 4.63 -20.71 -10.36
CA GLY A 339 5.07 -19.99 -9.16
C GLY A 339 6.37 -19.21 -9.31
N LEU A 340 7.27 -19.64 -10.20
CA LEU A 340 8.49 -18.94 -10.56
C LEU A 340 8.29 -17.91 -11.68
N LEU A 341 7.29 -18.08 -12.54
CA LEU A 341 7.03 -17.17 -13.66
C LEU A 341 6.12 -16.00 -13.26
N ALA A 342 5.12 -16.24 -12.40
CA ALA A 342 4.11 -15.23 -12.07
C ALA A 342 4.68 -13.92 -11.50
N PRO A 343 5.73 -13.91 -10.64
CA PRO A 343 6.33 -12.66 -10.17
C PRO A 343 6.92 -11.79 -11.29
N PHE A 344 7.35 -12.37 -12.41
CA PHE A 344 7.81 -11.62 -13.58
C PHE A 344 6.66 -10.94 -14.33
N LEU A 345 5.42 -11.43 -14.20
CA LEU A 345 4.24 -10.73 -14.69
C LEU A 345 3.89 -9.56 -13.78
N ALA A 346 3.86 -9.80 -12.47
CA ALA A 346 3.67 -8.74 -11.48
C ALA A 346 4.23 -9.15 -10.12
N ILE A 347 4.98 -8.26 -9.46
CA ILE A 347 5.62 -8.52 -8.16
C ILE A 347 4.63 -8.96 -7.09
N ARG A 348 3.38 -8.49 -7.16
CA ARG A 348 2.30 -8.93 -6.25
C ARG A 348 2.08 -10.44 -6.18
N PHE A 349 2.55 -11.22 -7.16
CA PHE A 349 2.43 -12.67 -7.19
C PHE A 349 3.52 -13.43 -6.42
N LEU A 350 4.41 -12.74 -5.69
CA LEU A 350 5.44 -13.37 -4.86
C LEU A 350 4.90 -14.41 -3.85
N TRP A 351 3.64 -14.31 -3.43
CA TRP A 351 3.02 -15.33 -2.57
C TRP A 351 2.87 -16.70 -3.26
N LEU A 352 2.89 -16.76 -4.60
CA LEU A 352 2.93 -18.03 -5.34
C LEU A 352 4.26 -18.78 -5.20
N ALA A 353 5.26 -18.19 -4.52
CA ALA A 353 6.47 -18.87 -4.07
C ALA A 353 6.19 -20.13 -3.23
N ILE A 354 4.99 -20.27 -2.65
CA ILE A 354 4.60 -21.52 -1.99
C ILE A 354 4.71 -22.74 -2.92
N LEU A 355 4.48 -22.59 -4.23
CA LEU A 355 4.52 -23.70 -5.18
C LEU A 355 5.92 -24.31 -5.33
N PRO A 356 6.98 -23.55 -5.69
CA PRO A 356 8.35 -24.06 -5.68
C PRO A 356 8.84 -24.44 -4.27
N LEU A 357 8.39 -23.76 -3.20
CA LEU A 357 8.72 -24.17 -1.83
C LEU A 357 8.16 -25.55 -1.48
N LEU A 358 6.95 -25.91 -1.95
CA LEU A 358 6.39 -27.26 -1.78
C LEU A 358 7.23 -28.32 -2.51
N LEU A 359 7.72 -28.02 -3.72
CA LEU A 359 8.64 -28.91 -4.44
C LEU A 359 9.94 -29.11 -3.66
N LEU A 360 10.60 -28.04 -3.25
CA LEU A 360 11.83 -28.11 -2.46
C LEU A 360 11.63 -28.85 -1.13
N ALA A 361 10.51 -28.60 -0.46
CA ALA A 361 10.17 -29.29 0.79
C ALA A 361 9.94 -30.80 0.57
N SER A 362 9.28 -31.19 -0.54
CA SER A 362 9.07 -32.61 -0.87
C SER A 362 10.38 -33.37 -1.08
N MET A 363 11.40 -32.68 -1.60
CA MET A 363 12.73 -33.26 -1.84
C MET A 363 13.61 -33.26 -0.59
N ALA A 364 13.45 -32.25 0.28
CA ALA A 364 14.19 -32.18 1.54
C ALA A 364 13.72 -33.22 2.57
N GLY A 365 12.50 -33.74 2.41
CA GLY A 365 11.92 -34.80 3.24
C GLY A 365 12.35 -36.22 2.93
N ASP A 366 13.15 -36.43 1.87
CA ASP A 366 13.66 -37.75 1.52
C ASP A 366 14.71 -38.20 2.54
N GLY A 367 14.63 -39.46 3.01
CA GLY A 367 15.50 -40.00 4.07
C GLY A 367 17.02 -39.87 3.84
N GLU A 368 17.48 -39.66 2.60
CA GLU A 368 18.87 -39.31 2.29
C GLU A 368 19.19 -37.83 2.55
N ALA A 369 18.27 -36.90 2.27
CA ALA A 369 18.40 -35.49 2.62
C ALA A 369 18.21 -35.28 4.12
N GLU A 370 17.41 -36.10 4.80
CA GLU A 370 17.35 -36.15 6.26
C GLU A 370 18.66 -36.70 6.85
N GLN A 371 19.31 -37.69 6.22
CA GLN A 371 20.67 -38.15 6.58
C GLN A 371 21.78 -37.13 6.24
N HIS A 372 21.63 -36.32 5.18
CA HIS A 372 22.57 -35.25 4.82
C HIS A 372 22.36 -33.98 5.65
N ALA A 373 21.11 -33.60 5.94
CA ALA A 373 20.73 -32.53 6.85
C ALA A 373 21.00 -32.92 8.31
N SER A 374 20.97 -34.22 8.65
CA SER A 374 21.45 -34.75 9.94
C SER A 374 22.98 -34.75 10.06
N ARG A 375 23.73 -34.49 8.98
CA ARG A 375 25.13 -34.10 9.14
C ARG A 375 25.12 -32.74 9.81
N ARG A 376 25.83 -32.60 10.94
CA ARG A 376 25.86 -31.39 11.79
C ARG A 376 25.79 -30.06 11.04
N GLY A 377 26.49 -29.92 9.91
CA GLY A 377 26.49 -28.70 9.09
C GLY A 377 25.10 -28.30 8.54
N GLY A 378 24.27 -29.25 8.12
CA GLY A 378 22.97 -28.97 7.50
C GLY A 378 21.96 -28.32 8.46
N LYS A 379 21.86 -28.83 9.70
CA LYS A 379 20.98 -28.24 10.71
C LYS A 379 21.38 -26.82 11.11
N TRP A 380 22.68 -26.55 11.24
CA TRP A 380 23.17 -25.20 11.54
C TRP A 380 22.93 -24.23 10.38
N MET A 381 23.08 -24.67 9.13
CA MET A 381 22.71 -23.85 7.97
C MET A 381 21.21 -23.53 7.97
N ALA A 382 20.35 -24.48 8.35
CA ALA A 382 18.91 -24.22 8.48
C ALA A 382 18.60 -23.23 9.60
N ALA A 383 19.30 -23.32 10.74
CA ALA A 383 19.18 -22.36 11.84
C ALA A 383 19.63 -20.95 11.43
N ILE A 384 20.76 -20.83 10.72
CA ILE A 384 21.25 -19.56 10.16
C ILE A 384 20.24 -19.00 9.15
N ALA A 385 19.73 -19.83 8.24
CA ALA A 385 18.71 -19.41 7.28
C ALA A 385 17.43 -18.93 7.97
N ALA A 386 16.97 -19.61 9.03
CA ALA A 386 15.80 -19.21 9.79
C ALA A 386 16.01 -17.87 10.52
N LEU A 387 17.19 -17.66 11.11
CA LEU A 387 17.55 -16.37 11.73
C LEU A 387 17.67 -15.26 10.68
N ALA A 388 18.22 -15.55 9.50
CA ALA A 388 18.28 -14.61 8.39
C ALA A 388 16.88 -14.21 7.90
N LEU A 389 15.93 -15.17 7.81
CA LEU A 389 14.53 -14.89 7.50
C LEU A 389 13.86 -14.03 8.58
N LEU A 390 14.11 -14.29 9.86
CA LEU A 390 13.61 -13.45 10.95
C LEU A 390 14.18 -12.02 10.86
N ALA A 391 15.49 -11.88 10.64
CA ALA A 391 16.15 -10.59 10.45
C ALA A 391 15.68 -9.88 9.16
N ALA A 392 15.18 -10.63 8.19
CA ALA A 392 14.61 -10.09 6.96
C ALA A 392 13.18 -9.55 7.15
N VAL A 393 12.42 -9.94 8.19
CA VAL A 393 11.04 -9.45 8.40
C VAL A 393 10.95 -7.91 8.36
N PRO A 394 11.82 -7.15 9.09
CA PRO A 394 11.87 -5.71 8.99
C PRO A 394 12.00 -5.14 7.58
N THR A 395 12.83 -5.78 6.73
CA THR A 395 13.15 -5.27 5.40
C THR A 395 12.20 -5.83 4.34
N ALA A 396 11.65 -7.03 4.53
CA ALA A 396 10.74 -7.74 3.64
C ALA A 396 9.42 -6.99 3.40
N SER A 397 8.99 -6.22 4.38
CA SER A 397 7.80 -5.38 4.33
C SER A 397 8.08 -3.92 3.94
N ALA A 398 9.35 -3.55 3.71
CA ALA A 398 9.88 -2.20 3.77
C ALA A 398 9.56 -1.56 5.14
N TRP A 399 10.46 -1.69 6.11
CA TRP A 399 10.34 -1.32 7.54
C TRP A 399 9.39 -0.16 7.88
N ARG A 400 9.30 0.88 7.04
CA ARG A 400 8.35 2.00 7.14
C ARG A 400 6.86 1.63 7.09
N ILE A 401 6.46 0.49 6.52
CA ILE A 401 5.06 0.00 6.56
C ILE A 401 4.80 -0.76 7.86
N LEU A 402 5.81 -1.46 8.38
CA LEU A 402 5.72 -2.23 9.64
C LEU A 402 5.92 -1.36 10.88
N SER A 403 6.90 -0.46 10.88
CA SER A 403 7.33 0.28 12.06
C SER A 403 6.20 1.10 12.68
N PRO A 404 5.39 1.87 11.92
CA PRO A 404 4.27 2.62 12.50
C PRO A 404 3.20 1.68 13.06
N ARG A 405 3.09 0.45 12.56
CA ARG A 405 2.11 -0.55 13.02
C ARG A 405 2.57 -1.35 14.24
N LEU A 406 3.84 -1.25 14.62
CA LEU A 406 4.40 -1.92 15.81
C LEU A 406 4.60 -0.96 16.99
N GLU A 407 4.44 0.35 16.77
CA GLU A 407 4.46 1.34 17.84
C GLU A 407 3.25 1.17 18.76
N ARG A 408 3.48 1.07 20.08
CA ARG A 408 2.40 0.86 21.07
C ARG A 408 1.29 1.92 20.94
N ALA A 409 1.66 3.18 20.71
CA ALA A 409 0.73 4.29 20.55
C ALA A 409 -0.23 4.06 19.37
N ALA A 410 0.25 3.44 18.28
CA ALA A 410 -0.54 3.20 17.10
C ALA A 410 -1.70 2.22 17.34
N TYR A 411 -1.60 1.30 18.32
CA TYR A 411 -2.66 0.33 18.58
C TYR A 411 -3.93 0.94 19.18
N GLY A 412 -3.86 2.18 19.68
CA GLY A 412 -5.00 2.90 20.26
C GLY A 412 -6.10 3.20 19.25
N ASP A 413 -5.72 3.44 17.99
CA ASP A 413 -6.64 3.77 16.92
C ASP A 413 -6.82 2.61 15.93
N ALA A 414 -8.02 2.50 15.36
CA ALA A 414 -8.32 1.44 14.40
C ALA A 414 -7.61 1.65 13.06
N TYR A 415 -7.27 2.89 12.72
CA TYR A 415 -6.60 3.28 11.48
C TYR A 415 -5.76 4.55 11.71
N ASP A 416 -4.81 4.81 10.81
CA ASP A 416 -4.00 6.02 10.82
C ASP A 416 -4.76 7.16 10.12
N ALA A 417 -5.37 8.07 10.90
CA ALA A 417 -6.12 9.21 10.39
C ALA A 417 -5.21 10.24 9.67
N ASP A 418 -3.95 10.35 10.10
CA ASP A 418 -2.99 11.30 9.52
C ASP A 418 -2.57 10.90 8.12
N ARG A 419 -2.55 9.60 7.81
CA ARG A 419 -2.32 9.09 6.46
C ARG A 419 -3.29 9.73 5.46
N TYR A 420 -4.55 9.91 5.87
CA TYR A 420 -5.63 10.39 5.01
C TYR A 420 -5.94 11.88 5.18
N TYR A 421 -5.05 12.64 5.84
CA TYR A 421 -5.27 14.08 6.07
C TYR A 421 -6.64 14.37 6.70
N ALA A 422 -7.01 13.54 7.70
CA ALA A 422 -8.39 13.42 8.14
C ALA A 422 -9.02 14.72 8.68
N HIS A 423 -8.25 15.73 9.10
CA HIS A 423 -8.81 17.05 9.42
C HIS A 423 -9.62 17.66 8.26
N ALA A 424 -9.10 17.58 7.02
CA ALA A 424 -9.83 18.06 5.84
C ALA A 424 -11.07 17.19 5.55
N VAL A 425 -10.99 15.89 5.81
CA VAL A 425 -12.12 14.95 5.66
C VAL A 425 -13.22 15.25 6.68
N TRP A 426 -12.84 15.52 7.93
CA TRP A 426 -13.73 15.86 9.01
C TRP A 426 -14.39 17.21 8.80
N PHE A 427 -13.67 18.20 8.28
CA PHE A 427 -14.26 19.45 7.80
C PHE A 427 -15.37 19.20 6.77
N LEU A 428 -15.10 18.40 5.73
CA LEU A 428 -16.11 18.07 4.70
C LEU A 428 -17.30 17.28 5.29
N ALA A 429 -17.04 16.34 6.20
CA ALA A 429 -18.07 15.55 6.85
C ALA A 429 -18.98 16.41 7.74
N ASP A 430 -18.40 17.28 8.56
CA ASP A 430 -19.09 18.03 9.61
C ASP A 430 -19.81 19.27 9.08
N THR A 431 -19.34 19.83 7.95
CA THR A 431 -20.08 20.83 7.19
C THR A 431 -21.26 20.20 6.43
N GLY A 432 -21.19 18.90 6.11
CA GLY A 432 -22.25 18.20 5.39
C GLY A 432 -22.44 18.75 3.97
N VAL A 433 -21.36 19.17 3.32
CA VAL A 433 -21.39 19.63 1.94
C VAL A 433 -21.64 18.47 0.96
N GLU A 434 -22.10 18.81 -0.24
CA GLU A 434 -22.50 17.86 -1.28
C GLU A 434 -21.91 18.26 -2.63
N GLY A 435 -21.67 17.30 -3.52
CA GLY A 435 -21.18 17.58 -4.87
C GLY A 435 -20.08 16.64 -5.35
N ARG A 436 -19.30 17.10 -6.33
CA ARG A 436 -18.18 16.35 -6.94
C ARG A 436 -16.84 16.77 -6.34
N LEU A 437 -16.01 15.79 -5.96
CA LEU A 437 -14.77 16.00 -5.23
C LEU A 437 -13.56 15.52 -6.04
N TYR A 438 -12.62 16.43 -6.30
CA TYR A 438 -11.24 16.05 -6.64
C TYR A 438 -10.45 15.79 -5.36
N HIS A 439 -9.68 14.71 -5.35
CA HIS A 439 -8.82 14.35 -4.23
C HIS A 439 -7.64 13.49 -4.72
N PRO A 440 -6.55 13.36 -3.93
CA PRO A 440 -5.49 12.41 -4.22
C PRO A 440 -5.98 10.95 -4.26
N TYR A 441 -5.53 10.18 -5.25
CA TYR A 441 -5.98 8.81 -5.55
C TYR A 441 -6.04 7.88 -4.32
N PHE A 442 -5.00 7.87 -3.50
CA PHE A 442 -4.91 6.99 -2.33
C PHE A 442 -5.97 7.26 -1.25
N MET A 443 -6.65 8.42 -1.31
CA MET A 443 -7.70 8.81 -0.38
C MET A 443 -9.11 8.42 -0.85
N GLY A 444 -9.28 8.02 -2.12
CA GLY A 444 -10.60 7.83 -2.74
C GLY A 444 -11.52 6.94 -1.93
N GLY A 445 -11.10 5.70 -1.67
CA GLY A 445 -11.90 4.77 -0.87
C GLY A 445 -12.21 5.30 0.54
N PHE A 446 -11.26 5.98 1.19
CA PHE A 446 -11.47 6.56 2.53
C PHE A 446 -12.57 7.63 2.48
N LEU A 447 -12.51 8.53 1.51
CA LEU A 447 -13.49 9.60 1.32
C LEU A 447 -14.86 9.02 0.96
N GLU A 448 -14.94 7.96 0.16
CA GLU A 448 -16.23 7.30 -0.13
C GLU A 448 -16.87 6.72 1.12
N TYR A 449 -16.08 6.01 1.93
CA TYR A 449 -16.56 5.40 3.17
C TYR A 449 -17.07 6.45 4.16
N TRP A 450 -16.49 7.65 4.22
CA TRP A 450 -16.91 8.68 5.18
C TRP A 450 -17.90 9.69 4.62
N LEU A 451 -17.80 10.05 3.33
CA LEU A 451 -18.51 11.19 2.73
C LEU A 451 -19.53 10.77 1.66
N GLY A 452 -19.36 9.60 1.02
CA GLY A 452 -20.24 9.14 -0.05
C GLY A 452 -21.58 8.62 0.48
N PRO A 453 -22.74 8.88 -0.15
CA PRO A 453 -22.87 9.36 -1.53
C PRO A 453 -23.00 10.89 -1.67
N ARG A 454 -23.03 11.65 -0.55
CA ARG A 454 -23.24 13.12 -0.58
C ARG A 454 -22.13 13.83 -1.37
N LEU A 455 -20.88 13.44 -1.11
CA LEU A 455 -19.75 13.77 -1.98
C LEU A 455 -19.39 12.55 -2.82
N ARG A 456 -19.26 12.77 -4.12
CA ARG A 456 -18.84 11.75 -5.08
C ARG A 456 -17.41 11.98 -5.49
N MET A 457 -16.63 10.91 -5.53
CA MET A 457 -15.20 10.93 -5.84
C MET A 457 -14.95 10.93 -7.35
N MET A 458 -13.83 11.50 -7.77
CA MET A 458 -13.39 11.48 -9.17
C MET A 458 -12.71 10.15 -9.53
N VAL A 459 -11.95 9.54 -8.63
CA VAL A 459 -11.24 8.28 -8.86
C VAL A 459 -11.11 7.52 -7.55
N ASP A 460 -11.04 6.20 -7.59
CA ASP A 460 -10.75 5.37 -6.41
C ASP A 460 -9.89 4.15 -6.76
N GLY A 461 -9.66 3.29 -5.76
CA GLY A 461 -8.91 2.06 -5.93
C GLY A 461 -9.64 0.94 -6.69
N SER A 462 -10.93 1.09 -7.00
CA SER A 462 -11.70 0.08 -7.74
C SER A 462 -11.47 0.17 -9.26
N LEU A 463 -10.88 1.28 -9.74
CA LEU A 463 -10.62 1.56 -11.16
C LEU A 463 -11.90 1.53 -12.02
N ASN A 464 -13.06 1.79 -11.43
CA ASN A 464 -14.35 1.79 -12.14
C ASN A 464 -14.60 3.12 -12.87
N PHE A 465 -13.66 3.56 -13.70
CA PHE A 465 -13.73 4.79 -14.47
C PHE A 465 -12.91 4.67 -15.77
N PRO A 466 -13.21 5.46 -16.82
CA PRO A 466 -12.49 5.38 -18.10
C PRO A 466 -11.00 5.73 -17.95
N HIS A 467 -10.15 5.09 -18.74
CA HIS A 467 -8.69 5.33 -18.74
C HIS A 467 -8.32 6.81 -18.94
N ALA A 468 -9.01 7.52 -19.85
CA ALA A 468 -8.81 8.96 -20.07
C ALA A 468 -9.02 9.81 -18.80
N THR A 469 -9.88 9.37 -17.87
CA THR A 469 -10.06 10.06 -16.58
C THR A 469 -8.79 10.02 -15.73
N LEU A 470 -8.02 8.93 -15.83
CA LEU A 470 -6.76 8.77 -15.11
C LEU A 470 -5.66 9.68 -15.67
N GLU A 471 -5.65 9.87 -16.99
CA GLU A 471 -4.74 10.81 -17.66
C GLU A 471 -5.02 12.25 -17.24
N ASP A 472 -6.29 12.68 -17.31
CA ASP A 472 -6.75 13.98 -16.80
C ASP A 472 -6.37 14.15 -15.32
N TYR A 473 -6.63 13.13 -14.50
CA TYR A 473 -6.30 13.13 -13.08
C TYR A 473 -4.80 13.32 -12.83
N SER A 474 -3.94 12.64 -13.60
CA SER A 474 -2.48 12.75 -13.54
C SER A 474 -1.99 14.16 -13.91
N ARG A 475 -2.58 14.76 -14.94
CA ARG A 475 -2.28 16.15 -15.35
C ARG A 475 -2.65 17.14 -14.25
N ILE A 476 -3.83 17.00 -13.65
CA ILE A 476 -4.23 17.83 -12.50
C ILE A 476 -3.26 17.64 -11.31
N GLN A 477 -2.87 16.39 -11.01
CA GLN A 477 -1.99 16.07 -9.88
C GLN A 477 -0.56 16.60 -10.06
N THR A 478 -0.02 16.54 -11.27
CA THR A 478 1.33 17.04 -11.60
C THR A 478 1.33 18.50 -12.03
N PHE A 479 0.15 19.11 -12.10
CA PHE A 479 -0.09 20.45 -12.62
C PHE A 479 0.56 20.64 -14.01
N SER A 480 0.41 19.61 -14.85
CA SER A 480 0.91 19.60 -16.23
C SER A 480 -0.16 20.13 -17.19
N PRO A 481 0.23 20.79 -18.30
CA PRO A 481 -0.71 21.27 -19.30
C PRO A 481 -1.67 20.19 -19.79
N ASP A 482 -2.87 20.59 -20.22
CA ASP A 482 -3.84 19.68 -20.86
C ASP A 482 -3.36 19.20 -22.24
N GLU A 483 -4.19 18.44 -22.96
CA GLU A 483 -3.83 17.90 -24.30
C GLU A 483 -3.54 19.00 -25.33
N ASP A 484 -4.21 20.15 -25.19
CA ASP A 484 -4.09 21.30 -26.08
C ASP A 484 -2.98 22.27 -25.60
N GLY A 485 -2.22 21.91 -24.56
CA GLY A 485 -1.21 22.77 -23.93
C GLY A 485 -1.81 23.86 -23.02
N GLY A 486 -3.09 23.76 -22.70
CA GLY A 486 -3.85 24.69 -21.87
C GLY A 486 -3.76 24.44 -20.37
N ASP A 487 -4.49 25.27 -19.62
CA ASP A 487 -4.49 25.30 -18.17
C ASP A 487 -5.15 24.05 -17.55
N PRO A 488 -4.42 23.24 -16.74
CA PRO A 488 -4.99 22.03 -16.11
C PRO A 488 -6.18 22.30 -15.20
N ARG A 489 -6.38 23.55 -14.74
CA ARG A 489 -7.58 23.94 -13.97
C ARG A 489 -8.87 23.76 -14.79
N ARG A 490 -8.81 23.85 -16.12
CA ARG A 490 -9.96 23.57 -17.01
C ARG A 490 -10.44 22.13 -16.93
N LEU A 491 -9.56 21.18 -16.61
CA LEU A 491 -9.95 19.79 -16.40
C LEU A 491 -10.87 19.65 -15.19
N LEU A 492 -10.69 20.48 -14.15
CA LEU A 492 -11.62 20.52 -13.02
C LEU A 492 -13.03 20.94 -13.46
N ASP A 493 -13.13 21.88 -14.40
CA ASP A 493 -14.41 22.33 -14.94
C ASP A 493 -15.04 21.29 -15.87
N ARG A 494 -14.23 20.62 -16.71
CA ARG A 494 -14.65 19.50 -17.56
C ARG A 494 -15.29 18.38 -16.74
N HIS A 495 -14.69 18.05 -15.61
CA HIS A 495 -15.22 17.03 -14.68
C HIS A 495 -16.32 17.57 -13.75
N GLY A 496 -16.59 18.88 -13.80
CA GLY A 496 -17.62 19.55 -12.99
C GLY A 496 -17.31 19.51 -11.49
N ILE A 497 -16.05 19.59 -11.11
CA ILE A 497 -15.61 19.50 -9.71
C ILE A 497 -16.15 20.69 -8.91
N ASP A 498 -16.72 20.40 -7.73
CA ASP A 498 -17.23 21.41 -6.81
C ASP A 498 -16.23 21.69 -5.68
N PHE A 499 -15.48 20.66 -5.28
CA PHE A 499 -14.49 20.73 -4.22
C PHE A 499 -13.16 20.12 -4.65
N PHE A 500 -12.05 20.78 -4.30
CA PHE A 500 -10.70 20.29 -4.51
C PHE A 500 -10.00 20.10 -3.17
N VAL A 501 -9.64 18.85 -2.85
CA VAL A 501 -8.82 18.52 -1.68
C VAL A 501 -7.36 18.47 -2.10
N GLY A 502 -6.61 19.49 -1.71
CA GLY A 502 -5.16 19.53 -1.86
C GLY A 502 -4.46 18.92 -0.65
N VAL A 503 -3.37 18.18 -0.85
CA VAL A 503 -2.59 17.59 0.26
C VAL A 503 -1.09 17.77 0.08
N GLY A 504 -0.34 17.48 1.15
CA GLY A 504 1.11 17.43 1.14
C GLY A 504 1.79 18.74 1.51
N LEU A 505 3.12 18.67 1.54
CA LEU A 505 4.03 19.80 1.72
C LEU A 505 4.93 19.86 0.47
N PRO A 506 5.43 21.04 0.08
CA PRO A 506 6.26 21.21 -1.11
C PRO A 506 7.67 20.65 -0.90
N ILE A 507 7.76 19.33 -0.92
CA ILE A 507 8.97 18.53 -0.72
C ILE A 507 9.15 17.67 -1.95
N GLU A 508 10.36 17.67 -2.51
CA GLU A 508 10.72 16.83 -3.65
C GLU A 508 10.35 15.36 -3.36
N PRO A 509 9.53 14.71 -4.20
CA PRO A 509 9.22 13.31 -4.02
C PRO A 509 10.50 12.47 -4.09
N ARG A 510 10.57 11.42 -3.26
CA ARG A 510 11.67 10.46 -3.36
C ARG A 510 11.60 9.73 -4.71
N PRO A 511 12.74 9.29 -5.26
CA PRO A 511 12.75 8.48 -6.47
C PRO A 511 11.75 7.31 -6.39
N GLY A 512 10.95 7.17 -7.45
CA GLY A 512 9.92 6.14 -7.59
C GLY A 512 8.64 6.38 -6.78
N ARG A 513 8.43 7.56 -6.17
CA ARG A 513 7.16 7.93 -5.54
C ARG A 513 6.40 8.95 -6.39
N PRO A 514 5.06 8.86 -6.46
CA PRO A 514 4.27 9.83 -7.19
C PRO A 514 4.34 11.20 -6.52
N TRP A 515 4.13 12.25 -7.31
CA TRP A 515 3.92 13.60 -6.83
C TRP A 515 2.73 13.64 -5.85
N ARG A 516 2.85 14.33 -4.70
CA ARG A 516 1.78 14.35 -3.68
C ARG A 516 1.40 15.75 -3.21
N TYR A 517 2.12 16.76 -3.65
CA TYR A 517 1.94 18.12 -3.17
C TYR A 517 0.98 18.87 -4.08
N THR A 518 -0.25 19.11 -3.62
CA THR A 518 -1.30 19.77 -4.41
C THR A 518 -1.98 20.93 -3.69
N THR A 519 -1.57 21.23 -2.45
CA THR A 519 -2.23 22.26 -1.62
C THR A 519 -2.24 23.68 -2.20
N THR A 520 -1.37 23.98 -3.17
CA THR A 520 -1.23 25.31 -3.78
C THR A 520 -1.69 25.40 -5.22
N HIS A 521 -2.18 24.30 -5.83
CA HIS A 521 -2.59 24.29 -7.24
C HIS A 521 -3.64 25.37 -7.57
N LEU A 522 -4.48 25.70 -6.60
CA LEU A 522 -5.56 26.67 -6.75
C LEU A 522 -5.33 27.96 -5.94
N ALA A 523 -4.15 28.15 -5.33
CA ALA A 523 -3.89 29.27 -4.43
C ALA A 523 -4.00 30.65 -5.11
N ARG A 524 -3.77 30.70 -6.42
CA ARG A 524 -3.88 31.92 -7.25
C ARG A 524 -5.15 32.01 -8.08
N SER A 525 -6.03 31.02 -8.00
CA SER A 525 -7.23 31.02 -8.80
C SER A 525 -8.28 31.95 -8.21
N THR A 526 -8.85 32.82 -9.04
CA THR A 526 -10.00 33.65 -8.66
C THR A 526 -11.32 32.88 -8.66
N ASP A 527 -11.36 31.76 -9.39
CA ASP A 527 -12.54 30.90 -9.56
C ASP A 527 -12.78 29.95 -8.38
N TRP A 528 -11.80 29.80 -7.50
CA TRP A 528 -11.83 28.87 -6.37
C TRP A 528 -11.64 29.63 -5.06
N MET A 529 -12.45 29.30 -4.06
CA MET A 529 -12.40 29.88 -2.73
C MET A 529 -11.72 28.90 -1.77
N LEU A 530 -10.71 29.34 -1.03
CA LEU A 530 -10.15 28.56 0.07
C LEU A 530 -11.16 28.54 1.22
N VAL A 531 -11.70 27.36 1.54
CA VAL A 531 -12.71 27.18 2.60
C VAL A 531 -12.17 26.48 3.83
N TYR A 532 -11.01 25.82 3.72
CA TYR A 532 -10.29 25.23 4.83
C TYR A 532 -8.80 25.15 4.53
N ARG A 533 -7.97 25.41 5.54
CA ARG A 533 -6.50 25.26 5.48
C ARG A 533 -5.98 24.52 6.70
N GLY A 534 -5.30 23.40 6.48
CA GLY A 534 -4.46 22.74 7.47
C GLY A 534 -2.98 22.93 7.14
N LEU A 535 -2.10 22.49 8.05
CA LEU A 535 -0.64 22.54 7.83
C LEU A 535 -0.20 21.76 6.59
N ARG A 536 -0.91 20.69 6.23
CA ARG A 536 -0.57 19.81 5.11
C ARG A 536 -1.72 19.51 4.17
N SER A 537 -2.83 20.24 4.28
CA SER A 537 -4.01 20.02 3.47
C SER A 537 -4.76 21.33 3.24
N ALA A 538 -5.55 21.38 2.18
CA ALA A 538 -6.39 22.50 1.84
C ALA A 538 -7.67 22.01 1.17
N VAL A 539 -8.79 22.68 1.42
CA VAL A 539 -10.03 22.45 0.67
C VAL A 539 -10.39 23.76 -0.02
N TYR A 540 -10.54 23.67 -1.34
CA TYR A 540 -11.04 24.75 -2.16
C TYR A 540 -12.44 24.40 -2.66
N MET A 541 -13.32 25.38 -2.70
CA MET A 541 -14.68 25.26 -3.24
C MET A 541 -14.77 26.10 -4.52
N ARG A 542 -15.35 25.53 -5.59
CA ARG A 542 -15.59 26.26 -6.84
C ARG A 542 -16.59 27.39 -6.58
N ARG A 543 -16.26 28.61 -7.00
CA ARG A 543 -17.19 29.74 -7.04
C ARG A 543 -18.15 29.53 -8.20
N ALA A 544 -19.33 29.02 -7.89
CA ALA A 544 -20.40 28.80 -8.84
C ALA A 544 -21.75 28.88 -8.12
N PRO A 545 -22.82 29.35 -8.78
CA PRO A 545 -24.15 29.44 -8.16
C PRO A 545 -24.64 28.12 -7.54
N ARG A 546 -24.26 26.98 -8.12
CA ARG A 546 -24.58 25.64 -7.61
C ARG A 546 -23.99 25.33 -6.23
N ASN A 547 -22.99 26.08 -5.77
CA ASN A 547 -22.34 25.89 -4.48
C ASN A 547 -22.82 26.87 -3.39
N GLU A 548 -23.83 27.71 -3.64
CA GLU A 548 -24.31 28.68 -2.64
C GLU A 548 -24.82 27.97 -1.36
N ALA A 549 -25.59 26.89 -1.52
CA ALA A 549 -26.05 26.09 -0.38
C ALA A 549 -24.89 25.42 0.38
N ASN A 550 -23.80 25.07 -0.30
CA ASN A 550 -22.60 24.57 0.34
C ASN A 550 -21.86 25.68 1.11
N LEU A 551 -21.81 26.89 0.55
CA LEU A 551 -21.25 28.06 1.21
C LEU A 551 -22.00 28.38 2.51
N ASP A 552 -23.33 28.30 2.50
CA ASP A 552 -24.16 28.47 3.68
C ASP A 552 -23.81 27.47 4.78
N ARG A 553 -23.75 26.17 4.43
CA ARG A 553 -23.37 25.10 5.36
C ARG A 553 -22.00 25.33 6.00
N ILE A 554 -21.02 25.78 5.19
CA ILE A 554 -19.66 26.09 5.66
C ILE A 554 -19.68 27.31 6.59
N ALA A 555 -20.35 28.39 6.19
CA ALA A 555 -20.45 29.62 6.99
C ALA A 555 -21.13 29.34 8.34
N ASP A 556 -22.21 28.56 8.34
CA ASP A 556 -22.91 28.16 9.56
C ASP A 556 -22.04 27.30 10.47
N TRP A 557 -21.22 26.41 9.90
CA TRP A 557 -20.29 25.58 10.66
C TRP A 557 -19.22 26.42 11.38
N TYR A 558 -18.62 27.38 10.68
CA TYR A 558 -17.69 28.33 11.29
C TYR A 558 -18.36 29.23 12.33
N ALA A 559 -19.57 29.72 12.05
CA ALA A 559 -20.34 30.54 12.98
C ALA A 559 -20.64 29.81 14.30
N ARG A 560 -21.05 28.53 14.23
CA ARG A 560 -21.25 27.68 15.42
C ARG A 560 -19.97 27.47 16.23
N ALA A 561 -18.82 27.45 15.58
CA ALA A 561 -17.52 27.34 16.22
C ALA A 561 -16.98 28.68 16.77
N GLY A 562 -17.64 29.81 16.47
CA GLY A 562 -17.14 31.14 16.81
C GLY A 562 -15.85 31.52 16.06
N VAL A 563 -15.67 30.97 14.86
CA VAL A 563 -14.46 31.16 14.04
C VAL A 563 -14.76 32.11 12.88
N PRO A 564 -13.90 33.12 12.61
CA PRO A 564 -14.09 34.04 11.50
C PRO A 564 -14.10 33.34 10.13
N PHE A 565 -15.13 33.61 9.33
CA PHE A 565 -15.24 33.18 7.93
C PHE A 565 -15.91 34.27 7.10
N ASP A 566 -15.28 34.65 5.99
CA ASP A 566 -15.81 35.65 5.07
C ASP A 566 -16.46 34.95 3.88
N ARG A 567 -17.71 35.27 3.58
CA ARG A 567 -18.47 34.62 2.49
C ARG A 567 -17.92 34.96 1.10
N GLN A 568 -17.24 36.09 0.93
CA GLN A 568 -16.65 36.49 -0.34
C GLN A 568 -15.22 36.00 -0.48
N GLN A 569 -14.40 36.06 0.57
CA GLN A 569 -12.98 35.72 0.49
C GLN A 569 -12.68 34.28 0.92
N GLY A 570 -13.52 33.69 1.77
CA GLY A 570 -13.31 32.39 2.40
C GLY A 570 -12.70 32.52 3.80
N ILE A 571 -11.86 31.54 4.17
CA ILE A 571 -11.20 31.57 5.47
C ILE A 571 -9.99 32.51 5.49
N ASP A 572 -9.97 33.45 6.44
CA ASP A 572 -8.76 34.20 6.79
C ASP A 572 -7.94 33.41 7.84
N VAL A 573 -6.97 32.66 7.33
CA VAL A 573 -6.08 31.82 8.15
C VAL A 573 -5.39 32.62 9.24
N ARG A 574 -4.98 33.87 8.97
CA ARG A 574 -4.28 34.68 9.97
C ARG A 574 -5.21 35.06 11.11
N SER A 575 -6.41 35.53 10.79
CA SER A 575 -7.43 35.88 11.79
C SER A 575 -7.79 34.69 12.66
N VAL A 576 -7.90 33.49 12.10
CA VAL A 576 -8.17 32.26 12.87
C VAL A 576 -7.02 31.91 13.81
N LEU A 577 -5.77 32.01 13.35
CA LEU A 577 -4.60 31.76 14.21
C LEU A 577 -4.53 32.73 15.40
N ASP A 578 -4.93 33.98 15.19
CA ASP A 578 -4.85 35.04 16.22
C ASP A 578 -6.05 35.00 17.20
N ARG A 579 -7.26 34.73 16.71
CA ARG A 579 -8.50 34.82 17.50
C ARG A 579 -9.00 33.49 18.02
N SER A 580 -8.64 32.39 17.37
CA SER A 580 -9.20 31.06 17.62
C SER A 580 -8.11 29.98 17.67
N THR A 581 -6.95 30.28 18.29
CA THR A 581 -5.77 29.41 18.27
C THR A 581 -6.03 27.99 18.75
N GLY A 582 -6.82 27.80 19.82
CA GLY A 582 -7.16 26.47 20.32
C GLY A 582 -7.90 25.62 19.28
N TRP A 583 -8.89 26.22 18.63
CA TRP A 583 -9.63 25.61 17.53
C TRP A 583 -8.72 25.30 16.33
N ALA A 584 -7.79 26.22 16.00
CA ALA A 584 -6.84 26.04 14.91
C ALA A 584 -5.91 24.83 15.16
N ILE A 585 -5.48 24.61 16.40
CA ILE A 585 -4.68 23.43 16.78
C ILE A 585 -5.51 22.15 16.67
N GLU A 586 -6.76 22.19 17.14
CA GLU A 586 -7.67 21.04 17.11
C GLU A 586 -8.04 20.59 15.70
N ASN A 587 -8.08 21.52 14.74
CA ASN A 587 -8.41 21.27 13.35
C ASN A 587 -7.17 21.24 12.43
N GLY A 588 -5.96 21.06 12.98
CA GLY A 588 -4.74 20.85 12.20
C GLY A 588 -4.23 22.08 11.41
N MET A 589 -4.75 23.27 11.70
CA MET A 589 -4.33 24.55 11.10
C MET A 589 -3.14 25.19 11.82
N ALA A 590 -2.85 24.76 13.05
CA ALA A 590 -1.70 25.24 13.82
C ALA A 590 -0.93 24.09 14.48
N PRO A 591 0.40 24.23 14.67
CA PRO A 591 1.18 23.32 15.51
C PRO A 591 0.65 23.25 16.95
N ILE A 592 0.80 22.11 17.62
CA ILE A 592 0.40 21.89 19.02
C ILE A 592 1.01 22.94 19.96
N ASP A 593 2.23 23.37 19.67
CA ASP A 593 3.02 24.34 20.43
C ASP A 593 3.00 25.74 19.80
N TYR A 594 2.01 26.07 18.98
CA TYR A 594 1.93 27.36 18.28
C TYR A 594 1.99 28.58 19.21
N PRO A 595 1.25 28.64 20.35
CA PRO A 595 1.36 29.78 21.28
C PRO A 595 2.78 29.96 21.84
N GLN A 596 3.45 28.85 22.19
CA GLN A 596 4.82 28.87 22.69
C GLN A 596 5.81 29.28 21.60
N LEU A 597 5.58 28.83 20.36
CA LEU A 597 6.39 29.21 19.20
C LEU A 597 6.32 30.71 18.93
N VAL A 598 5.12 31.30 18.93
CA VAL A 598 4.92 32.74 18.77
C VAL A 598 5.59 33.52 19.91
N ALA A 599 5.35 33.13 21.16
CA ALA A 599 5.98 33.77 22.31
C ALA A 599 7.52 33.69 22.27
N ALA A 600 8.08 32.55 21.83
CA ALA A 600 9.52 32.38 21.67
C ALA A 600 10.08 33.26 20.53
N ALA A 601 9.34 33.40 19.43
CA ALA A 601 9.70 34.25 18.30
C ALA A 601 9.73 35.75 18.66
N GLU A 602 9.05 36.17 19.72
CA GLU A 602 9.06 37.54 20.21
C GLU A 602 10.05 37.75 21.35
N ARG A 603 10.00 36.92 22.39
CA ARG A 603 10.55 37.22 23.72
C ARG A 603 11.74 36.37 24.13
N ALA A 604 12.07 35.31 23.38
CA ALA A 604 13.19 34.44 23.76
C ALA A 604 14.55 35.16 23.64
N ARG A 605 15.60 34.55 24.20
CA ARG A 605 16.98 34.99 23.99
C ARG A 605 17.32 34.99 22.49
N PRO A 606 18.19 35.88 21.97
CA PRO A 606 18.40 36.10 20.53
C PRO A 606 18.55 34.79 19.72
N ARG A 607 19.40 33.87 20.17
CA ARG A 607 19.59 32.58 19.51
C ARG A 607 18.32 31.73 19.41
N MET A 608 17.55 31.62 20.49
CA MET A 608 16.31 30.85 20.51
C MET A 608 15.19 31.55 19.73
N ARG A 609 15.19 32.88 19.75
CA ARG A 609 14.27 33.72 19.01
C ARG A 609 14.44 33.54 17.50
N ALA A 610 15.67 33.58 17.00
CA ALA A 610 15.97 33.34 15.59
C ALA A 610 15.49 31.94 15.13
N ILE A 611 15.71 30.89 15.95
CA ILE A 611 15.22 29.53 15.66
C ILE A 611 13.68 29.48 15.64
N ALA A 612 13.04 30.13 16.62
CA ALA A 612 11.58 30.17 16.69
C ALA A 612 10.97 30.94 15.51
N ARG A 613 11.56 32.08 15.12
CA ARG A 613 11.14 32.87 13.96
C ARG A 613 11.30 32.10 12.65
N ASP A 614 12.42 31.39 12.46
CA ASP A 614 12.62 30.58 11.26
C ASP A 614 11.55 29.48 11.12
N ARG A 615 11.27 28.76 12.21
CA ARG A 615 10.22 27.74 12.22
C ARG A 615 8.83 28.34 12.03
N LEU A 616 8.56 29.51 12.62
CA LEU A 616 7.30 30.22 12.47
C LEU A 616 7.09 30.70 11.02
N ALA A 617 8.13 31.22 10.38
CA ALA A 617 8.11 31.62 8.97
C ALA A 617 7.82 30.42 8.05
N TRP A 618 8.44 29.25 8.30
CA TRP A 618 8.09 28.01 7.59
C TRP A 618 6.64 27.60 7.82
N THR A 619 6.14 27.73 9.04
CA THR A 619 4.74 27.40 9.40
C THR A 619 3.77 28.31 8.65
N TRP A 620 4.02 29.62 8.65
CA TRP A 620 3.21 30.60 7.93
C TRP A 620 3.26 30.40 6.42
N ALA A 621 4.43 30.18 5.83
CA ALA A 621 4.56 29.87 4.41
C ALA A 621 3.82 28.57 4.04
N ALA A 622 3.90 27.53 4.87
CA ALA A 622 3.13 26.29 4.71
C ALA A 622 1.61 26.50 4.83
N LEU A 623 1.16 27.54 5.51
CA LEU A 623 -0.26 27.93 5.61
C LEU A 623 -0.73 28.90 4.53
N GLY A 624 0.16 29.30 3.60
CA GLY A 624 -0.15 30.26 2.54
C GLY A 624 -0.02 31.73 2.99
N LEU A 625 0.48 31.99 4.20
CA LEU A 625 0.74 33.32 4.75
C LEU A 625 2.12 33.84 4.26
N TYR A 626 2.29 33.90 2.94
CA TYR A 626 3.58 34.17 2.30
C TYR A 626 4.13 35.56 2.60
N ALA A 627 3.28 36.59 2.64
CA ALA A 627 3.70 37.96 2.94
C ALA A 627 4.19 38.07 4.39
N GLN A 628 3.45 37.50 5.33
CA GLN A 628 3.83 37.48 6.75
C GLN A 628 5.12 36.69 6.99
N ALA A 629 5.34 35.61 6.23
CA ALA A 629 6.60 34.87 6.30
C ALA A 629 7.79 35.71 5.79
N LEU A 630 7.60 36.50 4.72
CA LEU A 630 8.63 37.41 4.21
C LEU A 630 8.96 38.53 5.21
N ASP A 631 7.94 39.13 5.82
CA ASP A 631 8.12 40.18 6.84
C ASP A 631 8.91 39.64 8.05
N LEU A 632 8.59 38.40 8.47
CA LEU A 632 9.30 37.74 9.56
C LEU A 632 10.76 37.45 9.19
N ASP A 633 11.03 37.02 7.96
CA ASP A 633 12.39 36.78 7.47
C ASP A 633 13.23 38.07 7.44
N ALA A 634 12.64 39.19 7.01
CA ALA A 634 13.30 40.49 7.05
C ALA A 634 13.69 40.90 8.49
N SER A 635 12.84 40.60 9.48
CA SER A 635 13.12 40.89 10.90
C SER A 635 14.26 40.04 11.51
N VAL A 636 14.58 38.89 10.92
CA VAL A 636 15.64 37.99 11.40
C VAL A 636 17.00 38.36 10.83
N ALA A 637 17.04 38.92 9.61
CA ALA A 637 18.28 39.32 8.95
C ALA A 637 19.09 40.35 9.76
N THR A 638 18.43 41.10 10.66
CA THR A 638 19.06 42.09 11.53
C THR A 638 19.63 41.53 12.84
N GLU A 639 19.50 40.23 13.15
CA GLU A 639 19.96 39.64 14.41
C GLU A 639 21.36 38.99 14.32
N PRO A 640 22.37 39.42 15.12
CA PRO A 640 23.76 38.96 15.03
C PRO A 640 24.00 37.45 15.27
N SER A 641 23.08 36.74 15.93
CA SER A 641 23.24 35.33 16.29
C SER A 641 22.69 34.34 15.27
N ALA A 642 22.17 34.82 14.13
CA ALA A 642 21.49 34.02 13.11
C ALA A 642 22.44 33.42 12.05
N SER A 643 23.75 33.69 12.15
CA SER A 643 24.80 33.42 11.15
C SER A 643 25.28 31.97 11.14
N ARG A 644 24.37 31.03 10.90
CA ARG A 644 24.72 29.67 10.49
C ARG A 644 24.26 29.50 9.05
N ARG A 645 25.21 29.20 8.15
CA ARG A 645 24.98 29.01 6.72
C ARG A 645 23.78 28.11 6.36
N ALA A 646 23.51 27.08 7.17
CA ALA A 646 22.34 26.21 6.97
C ALA A 646 20.99 26.95 7.15
N PHE A 647 20.90 27.89 8.09
CA PHE A 647 19.70 28.72 8.29
C PHE A 647 19.55 29.76 7.18
N GLU A 648 20.66 30.33 6.69
CA GLU A 648 20.66 31.27 5.57
C GLU A 648 20.12 30.61 4.30
N ASN A 649 20.61 29.42 3.95
CA ASN A 649 20.12 28.69 2.79
C ASN A 649 18.64 28.34 2.88
N ALA A 650 18.16 27.92 4.06
CA ALA A 650 16.74 27.65 4.28
C ALA A 650 15.87 28.90 4.10
N ARG A 651 16.31 30.05 4.64
CA ARG A 651 15.65 31.35 4.46
C ARG A 651 15.59 31.77 3.00
N HIS A 652 16.69 31.61 2.25
CA HIS A 652 16.72 31.94 0.82
C HIS A 652 15.72 31.10 0.02
N ARG A 653 15.66 29.79 0.26
CA ARG A 653 14.65 28.91 -0.37
C ARG A 653 13.23 29.35 -0.05
N ARG A 654 12.95 29.68 1.22
CA ARG A 654 11.63 30.13 1.65
C ARG A 654 11.26 31.48 1.04
N ARG A 655 12.17 32.45 1.04
CA ARG A 655 11.98 33.78 0.44
C ARG A 655 11.63 33.68 -1.04
N ILE A 656 12.44 32.92 -1.81
CA ILE A 656 12.17 32.66 -3.22
C ILE A 656 10.78 32.03 -3.39
N TRP A 657 10.44 31.00 -2.60
CA TRP A 657 9.12 30.38 -2.66
C TRP A 657 7.97 31.35 -2.36
N CYS A 658 8.05 32.16 -1.31
CA CYS A 658 7.03 33.14 -0.97
C CYS A 658 6.84 34.18 -2.08
N LEU A 659 7.94 34.68 -2.68
CA LEU A 659 7.88 35.62 -3.80
C LEU A 659 7.30 34.98 -5.05
N LEU A 660 7.70 33.74 -5.35
CA LEU A 660 7.13 32.90 -6.42
C LEU A 660 5.65 32.65 -6.21
N ALA A 661 5.15 32.54 -4.98
CA ALA A 661 3.73 32.34 -4.71
C ALA A 661 2.92 33.64 -4.81
N LEU A 662 3.51 34.77 -4.44
CA LEU A 662 2.88 36.11 -4.50
C LEU A 662 2.96 36.80 -5.87
N ASP A 663 3.69 36.23 -6.83
CA ASP A 663 3.95 36.76 -8.18
C ASP A 663 4.73 38.09 -8.17
N ARG A 664 5.60 38.27 -7.16
CA ARG A 664 6.40 39.47 -6.97
C ARG A 664 7.70 39.40 -7.79
N ARG A 665 7.59 39.60 -9.11
CA ARG A 665 8.69 39.40 -10.07
C ARG A 665 9.92 40.28 -9.80
N GLN A 666 9.73 41.57 -9.53
CA GLN A 666 10.85 42.48 -9.30
C GLN A 666 11.60 42.11 -8.03
N ASP A 667 10.87 41.91 -6.92
CA ASP A 667 11.48 41.51 -5.65
C ASP A 667 12.21 40.15 -5.74
N LEU A 668 11.79 39.28 -6.66
CA LEU A 668 12.44 38.01 -6.94
C LEU A 668 13.78 38.20 -7.65
N LEU A 669 13.86 39.12 -8.61
CA LEU A 669 15.12 39.51 -9.26
C LEU A 669 16.07 40.18 -8.26
N ASP A 670 15.56 41.12 -7.47
CA ASP A 670 16.34 41.80 -6.44
C ASP A 670 16.89 40.80 -5.40
N ALA A 671 16.08 39.80 -5.01
CA ALA A 671 16.52 38.73 -4.13
C ALA A 671 17.58 37.83 -4.78
N ALA A 672 17.50 37.58 -6.08
CA ALA A 672 18.49 36.78 -6.82
C ALA A 672 19.83 37.52 -6.96
N GLU A 673 19.80 38.82 -7.23
CA GLU A 673 21.00 39.66 -7.31
C GLU A 673 21.72 39.75 -5.98
N ALA A 674 20.98 39.95 -4.87
CA ALA A 674 21.55 39.96 -3.52
C ALA A 674 22.26 38.62 -3.18
N LEU A 675 21.67 37.49 -3.58
CA LEU A 675 22.26 36.17 -3.39
C LEU A 675 23.56 35.98 -4.17
N GLU A 676 23.58 36.44 -5.42
CA GLU A 676 24.77 36.35 -6.28
C GLU A 676 25.91 37.22 -5.77
N SER A 677 25.61 38.43 -5.27
CA SER A 677 26.61 39.30 -4.63
C SER A 677 27.20 38.70 -3.36
N ASP A 678 26.37 38.06 -2.51
CA ASP A 678 26.82 37.41 -1.28
C ASP A 678 27.67 36.15 -1.56
N ALA A 679 27.28 35.37 -2.58
CA ALA A 679 28.02 34.18 -3.02
C ALA A 679 29.39 34.54 -3.63
N SER A 680 29.44 35.61 -4.44
CA SER A 680 30.68 36.10 -5.06
C SER A 680 31.68 36.62 -4.03
N ALA A 681 31.20 37.18 -2.91
CA ALA A 681 32.03 37.66 -1.81
C ALA A 681 32.65 36.52 -0.97
N THR A 682 32.14 35.28 -1.06
CA THR A 682 32.51 34.15 -0.17
C THR A 682 33.23 33.00 -0.89
N ALA A 683 33.89 33.28 -2.02
CA ALA A 683 34.44 32.36 -3.04
C ALA A 683 35.43 31.23 -2.63
N ALA A 684 35.52 30.83 -1.36
CA ALA A 684 36.43 29.79 -0.86
C ALA A 684 35.72 28.57 -0.22
N SER A 685 34.46 28.26 -0.56
CA SER A 685 33.76 27.10 0.06
C SER A 685 32.76 26.38 -0.84
N PRO A 686 32.51 25.06 -0.61
CA PRO A 686 31.86 24.14 -1.55
C PRO A 686 30.31 24.24 -1.62
N GLY A 687 29.74 25.45 -1.46
CA GLY A 687 28.29 25.71 -1.43
C GLY A 687 27.68 26.30 -2.70
N VAL A 688 28.49 26.53 -3.74
CA VAL A 688 28.15 27.33 -4.94
C VAL A 688 26.99 26.74 -5.76
N ASP A 689 26.79 25.42 -5.75
CA ASP A 689 25.80 24.76 -6.62
C ASP A 689 24.33 25.03 -6.22
N ALA A 690 24.04 25.16 -4.92
CA ALA A 690 22.68 25.33 -4.43
C ALA A 690 22.16 26.77 -4.56
N GLU A 691 23.02 27.76 -4.29
CA GLU A 691 22.71 29.19 -4.44
C GLU A 691 22.57 29.54 -5.93
N THR A 692 23.44 28.99 -6.80
CA THR A 692 23.33 29.14 -8.26
C THR A 692 22.00 28.59 -8.79
N ALA A 693 21.55 27.43 -8.29
CA ALA A 693 20.26 26.87 -8.69
C ALA A 693 19.06 27.76 -8.26
N LEU A 694 19.14 28.42 -7.11
CA LEU A 694 18.11 29.35 -6.65
C LEU A 694 18.06 30.61 -7.51
N VAL A 695 19.23 31.21 -7.80
CA VAL A 695 19.34 32.38 -8.69
C VAL A 695 18.82 32.04 -10.09
N ALA A 696 19.20 30.89 -10.64
CA ALA A 696 18.73 30.43 -11.94
C ALA A 696 17.21 30.24 -11.96
N THR A 697 16.63 29.67 -10.90
CA THR A 697 15.17 29.50 -10.78
C THR A 697 14.46 30.85 -10.73
N ALA A 698 14.96 31.78 -9.92
CA ALA A 698 14.41 33.12 -9.76
C ALA A 698 14.41 33.90 -11.08
N ARG A 699 15.56 33.94 -11.76
CA ARG A 699 15.71 34.57 -13.08
C ARG A 699 14.84 33.91 -14.13
N ARG A 700 14.80 32.57 -14.17
CA ARG A 700 13.92 31.82 -15.07
C ARG A 700 12.47 32.22 -14.87
N TYR A 701 11.96 32.18 -13.63
CA TYR A 701 10.56 32.56 -13.36
C TYR A 701 10.24 33.99 -13.79
N ALA A 702 11.11 34.95 -13.44
CA ALA A 702 10.90 36.35 -13.78
C ALA A 702 10.85 36.59 -15.30
N GLY A 703 11.58 35.79 -16.08
CA GLY A 703 11.58 35.82 -17.54
C GLY A 703 10.43 35.05 -18.22
N ILE A 704 9.61 34.29 -17.49
CA ILE A 704 8.44 33.61 -18.08
C ILE A 704 7.35 34.66 -18.33
N GLU A 705 7.01 34.88 -19.60
CA GLU A 705 5.93 35.80 -20.00
C GLU A 705 4.54 35.18 -19.83
N ASP A 706 4.40 33.88 -20.11
CA ASP A 706 3.14 33.15 -19.96
C ASP A 706 2.73 33.01 -18.47
N PRO A 707 1.59 33.60 -18.04
CA PRO A 707 1.09 33.46 -16.68
C PRO A 707 0.84 32.00 -16.26
N LEU A 708 0.48 31.12 -17.20
CA LEU A 708 0.22 29.71 -16.89
C LEU A 708 1.50 28.97 -16.52
N GLU A 709 2.57 29.10 -17.32
CA GLU A 709 3.91 28.58 -16.98
C GLU A 709 4.42 29.12 -15.64
N ARG A 710 4.14 30.39 -15.30
CA ARG A 710 4.47 30.95 -13.98
C ARG A 710 3.69 30.28 -12.86
N ASP A 711 2.36 30.22 -12.97
CA ASP A 711 1.52 29.53 -11.99
C ASP A 711 1.97 28.08 -11.81
N ARG A 712 2.35 27.42 -12.91
CA ARG A 712 2.88 26.08 -12.89
C ARG A 712 4.14 25.98 -12.03
N LEU A 713 5.16 26.78 -12.34
CA LEU A 713 6.41 26.75 -11.60
C LEU A 713 6.20 27.08 -10.12
N ALA A 714 5.34 28.05 -9.81
CA ALA A 714 5.01 28.41 -8.43
C ALA A 714 4.31 27.27 -7.67
N ALA A 715 3.36 26.59 -8.31
CA ALA A 715 2.61 25.49 -7.72
C ALA A 715 3.44 24.20 -7.57
N THR A 716 4.43 23.98 -8.43
CA THR A 716 5.28 22.78 -8.40
C THR A 716 6.65 23.00 -7.75
N TRP A 717 6.93 24.18 -7.19
CA TRP A 717 8.21 24.42 -6.51
C TRP A 717 8.28 23.70 -5.15
N THR A 718 9.41 23.07 -4.83
CA THR A 718 9.62 22.29 -3.60
C THR A 718 10.78 22.81 -2.75
N PRO A 719 10.58 23.87 -1.94
CA PRO A 719 11.66 24.51 -1.17
C PRO A 719 11.96 23.79 0.16
N LEU A 720 11.07 22.91 0.64
CA LEU A 720 11.25 22.20 1.90
C LEU A 720 12.10 20.95 1.69
N SER A 721 13.13 20.80 2.52
CA SER A 721 13.81 19.52 2.70
C SER A 721 12.92 18.52 3.43
N SER A 722 13.28 17.23 3.32
CA SER A 722 12.61 16.17 4.09
C SER A 722 12.70 16.35 5.61
N VAL A 723 13.73 17.03 6.09
CA VAL A 723 13.93 17.33 7.53
C VAL A 723 12.97 18.40 8.00
N GLU A 724 12.89 19.53 7.29
CA GLU A 724 11.97 20.63 7.60
C GLU A 724 10.51 20.18 7.50
N GLY A 725 10.17 19.44 6.43
CA GLY A 725 8.85 18.83 6.31
C GLY A 725 8.53 17.83 7.42
N GLY A 726 9.52 17.08 7.89
CA GLY A 726 9.38 16.19 9.04
C GLY A 726 9.18 16.95 10.37
N GLN A 727 9.76 18.14 10.53
CA GLN A 727 9.52 18.99 11.70
C GLN A 727 8.07 19.48 11.74
N ILE A 728 7.53 19.97 10.62
CA ILE A 728 6.12 20.40 10.53
C ILE A 728 5.17 19.24 10.85
N ARG A 729 5.44 18.04 10.32
CA ARG A 729 4.61 16.85 10.58
C ARG A 729 4.60 16.41 12.06
N ARG A 730 5.72 16.53 12.76
CA ARG A 730 5.85 16.05 14.15
C ARG A 730 5.08 16.88 15.17
N VAL A 731 4.76 18.12 14.82
CA VAL A 731 4.13 19.11 15.71
C VAL A 731 2.69 19.39 15.31
N GLU A 732 2.20 18.76 14.24
CA GLU A 732 0.80 18.76 13.87
C GLU A 732 0.04 17.81 14.80
N ARG A 733 -1.07 18.28 15.38
CA ARG A 733 -1.94 17.41 16.16
C ARG A 733 -2.63 16.43 15.21
N SER A 734 -2.46 15.13 15.45
CA SER A 734 -3.17 14.11 14.68
C SER A 734 -4.69 14.30 14.79
N ALA A 735 -5.38 14.13 13.67
CA ALA A 735 -6.84 14.13 13.68
C ALA A 735 -7.37 12.93 14.47
N PRO A 736 -8.46 13.07 15.25
CA PRO A 736 -9.05 11.92 15.94
C PRO A 736 -9.56 10.89 14.93
N ALA A 737 -9.23 9.62 15.14
CA ALA A 737 -9.84 8.52 14.41
C ALA A 737 -11.31 8.36 14.85
N ARG A 738 -12.25 8.46 13.90
CA ARG A 738 -13.68 8.21 14.17
C ARG A 738 -13.92 6.71 14.27
N ARG A 739 -14.74 6.29 15.25
CA ARG A 739 -14.93 4.86 15.55
C ARG A 739 -15.82 4.13 14.55
N SER A 740 -16.81 4.84 14.01
CA SER A 740 -17.76 4.34 13.04
C SER A 740 -18.21 5.51 12.17
N ARG A 741 -18.70 5.19 10.98
CA ARG A 741 -19.48 6.14 10.19
C ARG A 741 -20.76 6.45 10.97
N VAL A 742 -21.02 7.72 11.24
CA VAL A 742 -22.33 8.14 11.77
C VAL A 742 -23.22 8.32 10.55
N ASP A 743 -24.17 7.42 10.36
CA ASP A 743 -25.28 7.67 9.43
C ASP A 743 -26.09 8.82 10.04
N GLY A 744 -25.93 10.04 9.51
CA GLY A 744 -26.57 11.23 10.08
C GLY A 744 -28.10 11.23 9.88
N PRO A 745 -28.83 12.24 10.43
CA PRO A 745 -28.46 13.21 11.44
C PRO A 745 -29.18 12.91 12.75
N ASP A 746 -28.44 12.55 13.80
CA ASP A 746 -28.98 12.67 15.15
C ASP A 746 -28.18 13.74 15.89
N HIS A 747 -28.85 14.86 16.13
CA HIS A 747 -28.40 15.93 17.00
C HIS A 747 -28.28 15.39 18.43
N SER A 748 -27.19 14.69 18.73
CA SER A 748 -26.69 14.59 20.10
C SER A 748 -25.33 15.25 20.16
N GLY A 749 -25.36 16.56 20.42
CA GLY A 749 -24.18 17.29 20.84
C GLY A 749 -23.66 16.67 22.13
N SER A 750 -22.67 15.78 22.06
CA SER A 750 -21.98 15.34 23.28
C SER A 750 -20.58 14.73 23.11
N GLN A 751 -19.97 14.71 21.91
CA GLN A 751 -18.62 14.13 21.76
C GLN A 751 -17.47 15.14 21.79
N TRP A 752 -17.74 16.44 21.73
CA TRP A 752 -16.70 17.49 21.77
C TRP A 752 -16.51 18.15 23.15
N ASN A 753 -17.24 17.71 24.18
CA ASN A 753 -17.13 18.29 25.53
C ASN A 753 -16.39 17.36 26.52
N ARG A 754 -15.19 16.91 26.14
CA ARG A 754 -14.20 16.45 27.13
C ARG A 754 -13.00 17.38 27.06
N SER A 755 -13.01 18.40 27.92
CA SER A 755 -11.80 19.11 28.31
C SER A 755 -10.71 18.09 28.62
N PRO A 756 -9.46 18.29 28.18
CA PRO A 756 -8.36 17.45 28.62
C PRO A 756 -8.24 17.61 30.12
N SER A 757 -8.38 16.52 30.87
CA SER A 757 -7.94 16.46 32.26
C SER A 757 -6.48 16.93 32.30
N PRO A 758 -6.10 17.88 33.16
CA PRO A 758 -4.71 18.27 33.29
C PRO A 758 -3.91 17.04 33.71
N ALA A 759 -2.98 16.61 32.85
CA ALA A 759 -2.05 15.55 33.19
C ALA A 759 -1.16 16.03 34.34
N ARG A 760 -1.04 15.19 35.37
CA ARG A 760 0.06 15.23 36.34
C ARG A 760 1.33 14.65 35.71
#